data_AF-A0A6J6PJ41-F1
#
_entry.id   AF-A0A6J6PJ41-F1
#
_cell.length_a   1.000
_cell.length_b   1.000
_cell.length_c   1.000
_cell.angle_alpha   90.00
_cell.angle_beta   90.00
_cell.angle_gamma   90.00
#
_symmetry.space_group_name_H-M   'P 1'
#
loop_
_entity.id
_entity.type
_entity.pdbx_description
1 polymer ?
#
loop_
_entity_poly.entity_id
_entity_poly.type
_entity_poly.pdbx_seq_one_letter_code
_entity_poly.pdbx_strand_id
1 'polypeptide(L)'
;MAGIVVAIDGPSGSGKSSTAKSIAVRANWNYLDTGALYRAATWIALKENVSEGWEIISAIKKNPIIFSPNPKDPKVFCGEIEVTDEIRGARVTDNVSQISQNPELRAYLVDMQQTIINSSENGIVVEGRDIGTVVAPDADLKVFLYADLEARTMRRSAEEIKADPVADVAASLSNRDHLDSTRKISPLRPAHDALELDSTELDLKEVVDVIWEWLTRKNLLGLPKVAVIGRPNVGKSTLVNRIIGRREAIVEDTPGVTRDRVKYEAEWNGRRFILIDTGGWEVAPEGISEKITAGSEAAIAEADVVLFVIDAQVGALDEDESLVNLLRKSKKKVVVAANKVDGPSEEADAHALWNLGFGEPRFVSALHGRGSGDLLDFLVKELPEIGSEKSDDGYRRIALVGRPNVGKSSLLNILAGESRVIVDDAAGTTRDPVDELIEIGGSTWRFIDTAGIRKRAHQDSGTDYYASLRTATALERAEVAVVVLDASVPLTEQDLRIVSMVEEAGRGLVIVMNKWDLVDEDRQIQLDKELERNLERYPWAQRVNVSAKTGWHRDRLAPALRTAISSWEKRIPTSKLNSFLGALIAATPPPVRSGKQPKIRFATQAAICPPKFVVFASEFVETAYRRFIERRLREEFGFPGTPVEVVVKVKERE
;
A
#
# COMPACT_ATOMS: atom_id res chain seq x y z
N MET A 1 -3.22 12.60 6.74
CA MET A 1 -3.64 11.19 6.49
C MET A 1 -3.46 10.38 7.77
N ALA A 2 -4.51 9.67 8.22
CA ALA A 2 -4.46 8.79 9.39
C ALA A 2 -3.58 7.56 9.10
N GLY A 3 -2.76 7.14 10.06
CA GLY A 3 -1.96 5.91 9.95
C GLY A 3 -2.82 4.65 10.06
N ILE A 4 -2.23 3.49 9.75
CA ILE A 4 -2.90 2.18 9.85
C ILE A 4 -3.40 1.92 11.27
N VAL A 5 -4.65 1.49 11.42
CA VAL A 5 -5.26 1.18 12.71
C VAL A 5 -5.49 -0.31 12.86
N VAL A 6 -4.86 -0.91 13.87
CA VAL A 6 -5.13 -2.29 14.28
C VAL A 6 -5.89 -2.30 15.60
N ALA A 7 -7.12 -2.80 15.57
CA ALA A 7 -7.95 -2.99 16.75
C ALA A 7 -7.77 -4.41 17.30
N ILE A 8 -7.39 -4.54 18.57
CA ILE A 8 -7.26 -5.82 19.27
C ILE A 8 -8.23 -5.85 20.45
N ASP A 9 -9.32 -6.59 20.30
CA ASP A 9 -10.32 -6.81 21.33
C ASP A 9 -10.16 -8.19 21.99
N GLY A 10 -10.57 -8.30 23.24
CA GLY A 10 -10.65 -9.59 23.93
C GLY A 10 -10.89 -9.49 25.43
N PRO A 11 -11.24 -10.61 26.09
CA PRO A 11 -11.47 -10.65 27.52
C PRO A 11 -10.19 -10.39 28.32
N SER A 12 -10.33 -10.19 29.63
CA SER A 12 -9.16 -9.98 30.49
C SER A 12 -8.28 -11.22 30.52
N GLY A 13 -6.96 -11.05 30.43
CA GLY A 13 -5.99 -12.16 30.44
C GLY A 13 -5.77 -12.87 29.10
N SER A 14 -6.45 -12.48 28.01
CA SER A 14 -6.30 -13.11 26.69
C SER A 14 -4.94 -12.86 25.99
N GLY A 15 -4.07 -12.04 26.59
CA GLY A 15 -2.77 -11.66 26.02
C GLY A 15 -2.79 -10.39 25.17
N LYS A 16 -3.95 -9.74 24.99
CA LYS A 16 -4.11 -8.56 24.12
C LYS A 16 -3.08 -7.44 24.33
N SER A 17 -2.75 -7.08 25.57
CA SER A 17 -1.79 -5.99 25.85
C SER A 17 -0.38 -6.33 25.41
N SER A 18 0.07 -7.55 25.69
CA SER A 18 1.38 -8.05 25.29
C SER A 18 1.48 -8.20 23.78
N THR A 19 0.43 -8.73 23.14
CA THR A 19 0.35 -8.87 21.68
C THR A 19 0.35 -7.51 20.99
N ALA A 20 -0.46 -6.57 21.47
CA ALA A 20 -0.57 -5.22 20.91
C ALA A 20 0.77 -4.47 20.97
N LYS A 21 1.45 -4.51 22.13
CA LYS A 21 2.78 -3.92 22.29
C LYS A 21 3.80 -4.56 21.36
N SER A 22 3.84 -5.90 21.29
CA SER A 22 4.79 -6.61 20.43
C SER A 22 4.61 -6.25 18.95
N ILE A 23 3.36 -6.19 18.47
CA ILE A 23 3.06 -5.76 17.09
C ILE A 23 3.47 -4.30 16.88
N ALA A 24 3.10 -3.40 17.81
CA ALA A 24 3.45 -1.98 17.71
C ALA A 24 4.97 -1.75 17.71
N VAL A 25 5.73 -2.47 18.55
CA VAL A 25 7.20 -2.43 18.54
C VAL A 25 7.76 -2.97 17.23
N ARG A 26 7.28 -4.13 16.78
CA ARG A 26 7.75 -4.77 15.54
C ARG A 26 7.46 -3.92 14.30
N ALA A 27 6.33 -3.21 14.31
CA ALA A 27 5.89 -2.32 13.22
C ALA A 27 6.36 -0.88 13.33
N ASN A 28 7.02 -0.50 14.43
CA ASN A 28 7.33 0.89 14.75
C ASN A 28 6.08 1.80 14.68
N TRP A 29 4.97 1.28 15.21
CA TRP A 29 3.68 1.95 15.33
C TRP A 29 3.45 2.45 16.75
N ASN A 30 2.52 3.38 16.87
CA ASN A 30 2.01 3.82 18.17
C ASN A 30 1.21 2.70 18.83
N TYR A 31 1.02 2.82 20.14
CA TYR A 31 0.20 1.90 20.93
C TYR A 31 -0.78 2.69 21.78
N LEU A 32 -1.98 2.14 21.98
CA LEU A 32 -2.99 2.71 22.87
C LEU A 32 -3.64 1.63 23.73
N ASP A 33 -3.43 1.74 25.05
CA ASP A 33 -4.17 1.01 26.08
C ASP A 33 -5.41 1.82 26.45
N THR A 34 -6.56 1.49 25.86
CA THR A 34 -7.81 2.20 26.17
C THR A 34 -8.25 1.97 27.62
N GLY A 35 -7.93 0.81 28.20
CA GLY A 35 -8.20 0.49 29.59
C GLY A 35 -7.50 1.42 30.56
N ALA A 36 -6.28 1.86 30.23
CA ALA A 36 -5.54 2.83 31.03
C ALA A 36 -6.26 4.20 31.11
N LEU A 37 -6.92 4.64 30.03
CA LEU A 37 -7.70 5.89 30.05
C LEU A 37 -8.91 5.81 30.98
N TYR A 38 -9.67 4.70 30.92
CA TYR A 38 -10.78 4.47 31.85
C TYR A 38 -10.30 4.38 33.31
N ARG A 39 -9.14 3.77 33.56
CA ARG A 39 -8.55 3.70 34.90
C ARG A 39 -8.04 5.05 35.39
N ALA A 40 -7.48 5.88 34.51
CA ALA A 40 -7.09 7.26 34.83
C ALA A 40 -8.30 8.11 35.20
N ALA A 41 -9.40 8.01 34.43
CA ALA A 41 -10.66 8.65 34.78
C ALA A 41 -11.21 8.18 36.14
N THR A 42 -11.13 6.87 36.40
CA THR A 42 -11.52 6.27 37.69
C THR A 42 -10.64 6.78 38.84
N TRP A 43 -9.32 6.91 38.62
CA TRP A 43 -8.40 7.45 39.61
C TRP A 43 -8.72 8.91 39.94
N ILE A 44 -9.00 9.75 38.93
CA ILE A 44 -9.43 11.15 39.12
C ILE A 44 -10.74 11.20 39.91
N ALA A 45 -11.72 10.37 39.53
CA ALA A 45 -13.01 10.31 40.22
C ALA A 45 -12.86 9.96 41.71
N LEU A 46 -12.01 8.97 42.01
CA LEU A 46 -11.73 8.56 43.39
C LEU A 46 -10.92 9.59 44.20
N LYS A 47 -10.05 10.36 43.53
CA LYS A 47 -9.25 11.41 44.16
C LYS A 47 -10.09 12.64 44.51
N GLU A 48 -10.99 13.03 43.61
CA GLU A 48 -11.91 14.17 43.78
C GLU A 48 -13.22 13.78 44.49
N ASN A 49 -13.42 12.50 44.78
CA ASN A 49 -14.62 11.93 45.42
C ASN A 49 -15.92 12.27 44.68
N VAL A 50 -15.91 12.10 43.35
CA VAL A 50 -17.05 12.32 42.45
C VAL A 50 -17.48 11.01 41.78
N SER A 51 -18.78 10.87 41.49
CA SER A 51 -19.34 9.66 40.88
C SER A 51 -20.19 9.92 39.64
N GLU A 52 -20.68 11.15 39.45
CA GLU A 52 -21.50 11.51 38.29
C GLU A 52 -20.66 11.80 37.05
N GLY A 53 -21.16 11.43 35.87
CA GLY A 53 -20.41 11.52 34.60
C GLY A 53 -19.89 12.92 34.30
N TRP A 54 -20.77 13.92 34.38
CA TRP A 54 -20.43 15.32 34.16
C TRP A 54 -19.42 15.89 35.17
N GLU A 55 -19.45 15.40 36.43
CA GLU A 55 -18.49 15.80 37.47
C GLU A 55 -17.10 15.23 37.17
N ILE A 56 -17.04 13.96 36.77
CA ILE A 56 -15.80 13.28 36.39
C ILE A 56 -15.20 13.96 35.15
N ILE A 57 -16.00 14.27 34.14
CA ILE A 57 -15.55 15.01 32.94
C ILE A 57 -15.00 16.39 33.34
N SER A 58 -15.67 17.09 34.25
CA SER A 58 -15.21 18.39 34.76
C SER A 58 -13.89 18.27 35.50
N ALA A 59 -13.68 17.19 36.27
CA ALA A 59 -12.42 16.89 36.94
C ALA A 59 -11.30 16.54 35.94
N ILE A 60 -11.60 15.78 34.88
CA ILE A 60 -10.65 15.50 33.79
C ILE A 60 -10.25 16.79 33.08
N LYS A 61 -11.17 17.73 32.85
CA LYS A 61 -10.83 19.03 32.25
C LYS A 61 -9.89 19.86 33.12
N LYS A 62 -9.96 19.72 34.45
CA LYS A 62 -9.04 20.39 35.39
C LYS A 62 -7.67 19.69 35.45
N ASN A 63 -7.66 18.35 35.41
CA ASN A 63 -6.46 17.53 35.40
C ASN A 63 -6.48 16.62 34.15
N PRO A 64 -6.06 17.13 32.98
CA PRO A 64 -6.17 16.41 31.72
C PRO A 64 -5.46 15.06 31.77
N ILE A 65 -6.10 14.03 31.20
CA ILE A 65 -5.48 12.73 30.99
C ILE A 65 -4.60 12.83 29.76
N ILE A 66 -3.31 12.51 29.90
CA ILE A 66 -2.34 12.48 28.81
C ILE A 66 -1.76 11.07 28.73
N PHE A 67 -1.89 10.44 27.57
CA PHE A 67 -1.34 9.12 27.30
C PHE A 67 -0.14 9.23 26.35
N SER A 68 0.99 8.64 26.74
CA SER A 68 2.17 8.52 25.88
C SER A 68 2.01 7.28 25.00
N PRO A 69 1.89 7.43 23.66
CA PRO A 69 1.62 6.32 22.75
C PRO A 69 2.86 5.45 22.43
N ASN A 70 3.95 5.59 23.19
CA ASN A 70 5.17 4.82 22.98
C ASN A 70 4.96 3.35 23.40
N PRO A 71 5.06 2.37 22.49
CA PRO A 71 4.83 0.97 22.83
C PRO A 71 5.91 0.36 23.75
N LYS A 72 7.12 0.94 23.78
CA LYS A 72 8.22 0.47 24.64
C LYS A 72 8.10 0.94 26.09
N ASP A 73 7.47 2.09 26.30
CA ASP A 73 7.29 2.72 27.61
C ASP A 73 6.00 3.56 27.63
N PRO A 74 4.82 2.92 27.66
CA PRO A 74 3.55 3.62 27.67
C PRO A 74 3.29 4.21 29.06
N LYS A 75 3.10 5.52 29.09
CA LYS A 75 2.91 6.30 30.32
C LYS A 75 1.57 7.02 30.34
N VAL A 76 1.02 7.22 31.53
CA VAL A 76 -0.23 7.95 31.73
C VAL A 76 -0.04 9.04 32.77
N PHE A 77 -0.48 10.24 32.44
CA PHE A 77 -0.45 11.40 33.32
C PHE A 77 -1.86 11.93 33.55
N CYS A 78 -2.10 12.43 34.76
CA CYS A 78 -3.31 13.19 35.11
C CYS A 78 -2.85 14.58 35.58
N GLY A 79 -2.95 15.57 34.70
CA GLY A 79 -2.27 16.85 34.89
C GLY A 79 -0.75 16.66 34.83
N GLU A 80 -0.03 17.09 35.87
CA GLU A 80 1.43 16.96 35.95
C GLU A 80 1.90 15.66 36.64
N ILE A 81 0.97 14.85 37.15
CA ILE A 81 1.29 13.64 37.93
C ILE A 81 1.31 12.42 37.01
N GLU A 82 2.44 11.73 36.94
CA GLU A 82 2.50 10.38 36.34
C GLU A 82 1.74 9.40 37.24
N VAL A 83 0.75 8.70 36.69
CA VAL A 83 -0.14 7.78 37.42
C VAL A 83 -0.10 6.35 36.88
N THR A 84 0.91 6.05 36.06
CA THR A 84 1.02 4.79 35.30
C THR A 84 0.87 3.55 36.19
N ASP A 85 1.46 3.53 37.37
CA ASP A 85 1.38 2.37 38.27
C ASP A 85 0.15 2.44 39.19
N GLU A 86 -0.21 3.64 39.65
CA GLU A 86 -1.33 3.89 40.55
C GLU A 86 -2.68 3.48 39.93
N ILE A 87 -2.87 3.70 38.63
CA ILE A 87 -4.10 3.31 37.92
C ILE A 87 -4.29 1.78 37.85
N ARG A 88 -3.25 1.00 38.14
CA ARG A 88 -3.28 -0.47 38.18
C ARG A 88 -3.48 -1.02 39.60
N GLY A 89 -3.47 -0.16 40.63
CA GLY A 89 -3.71 -0.55 42.02
C GLY A 89 -5.12 -1.11 42.26
N ALA A 90 -5.29 -1.85 43.36
CA ALA A 90 -6.54 -2.50 43.75
C ALA A 90 -7.73 -1.52 43.79
N ARG A 91 -7.54 -0.36 44.44
CA ARG A 91 -8.59 0.67 44.60
C ARG A 91 -9.20 1.10 43.27
N VAL A 92 -8.39 1.29 42.22
CA VAL A 92 -8.87 1.67 40.88
C VAL A 92 -9.48 0.47 40.17
N THR A 93 -8.80 -0.68 40.26
CA THR A 93 -9.22 -1.95 39.65
C THR A 93 -10.60 -2.42 40.10
N ASP A 94 -10.98 -2.17 41.36
CA ASP A 94 -12.27 -2.56 41.91
C ASP A 94 -13.42 -1.63 41.48
N ASN A 95 -13.12 -0.37 41.12
CA ASN A 95 -14.12 0.65 40.80
C ASN A 95 -14.27 0.95 39.30
N VAL A 96 -13.29 0.60 38.46
CA VAL A 96 -13.28 0.95 37.03
C VAL A 96 -14.48 0.42 36.25
N SER A 97 -15.00 -0.76 36.60
CA SER A 97 -16.16 -1.34 35.92
C SER A 97 -17.42 -0.49 36.13
N GLN A 98 -17.67 -0.01 37.36
CA GLN A 98 -18.81 0.84 37.66
C GLN A 98 -18.68 2.21 36.97
N ILE A 99 -17.51 2.83 37.03
CA ILE A 99 -17.28 4.17 36.46
C ILE A 99 -17.33 4.15 34.92
N SER A 100 -16.76 3.13 34.28
CA SER A 100 -16.74 3.01 32.81
C SER A 100 -18.11 2.74 32.18
N GLN A 101 -19.13 2.36 32.97
CA GLN A 101 -20.51 2.20 32.51
C GLN A 101 -21.26 3.54 32.34
N ASN A 102 -20.71 4.65 32.84
CA ASN A 102 -21.33 5.96 32.66
C ASN A 102 -21.32 6.38 31.18
N PRO A 103 -22.49 6.62 30.54
CA PRO A 103 -22.55 6.90 29.10
C PRO A 103 -21.86 8.20 28.67
N GLU A 104 -21.96 9.25 29.48
CA GLU A 104 -21.38 10.57 29.19
C GLU A 104 -19.86 10.50 29.25
N LEU A 105 -19.31 9.90 30.31
CA LEU A 105 -17.88 9.70 30.47
C LEU A 105 -17.33 8.82 29.33
N ARG A 106 -18.06 7.77 28.97
CA ARG A 106 -17.67 6.88 27.88
C ARG A 106 -17.60 7.62 26.55
N ALA A 107 -18.62 8.42 26.21
CA ALA A 107 -18.60 9.22 24.99
C ALA A 107 -17.39 10.18 24.95
N TYR A 108 -17.09 10.84 26.07
CA TYR A 108 -15.93 11.72 26.21
C TYR A 108 -14.59 10.98 26.03
N LEU A 109 -14.45 9.80 26.63
CA LEU A 109 -13.21 9.00 26.51
C LEU A 109 -13.05 8.38 25.12
N VAL A 110 -14.15 8.05 24.42
CA VAL A 110 -14.10 7.56 23.03
C VAL A 110 -13.58 8.64 22.09
N ASP A 111 -14.06 9.89 22.24
CA ASP A 111 -13.56 11.04 21.47
C ASP A 111 -12.05 11.26 21.68
N MET A 112 -11.59 11.14 22.93
CA MET A 112 -10.17 11.20 23.26
C MET A 112 -9.36 10.06 22.63
N GLN A 113 -9.88 8.82 22.65
CA GLN A 113 -9.24 7.67 22.00
C GLN A 113 -9.13 7.88 20.49
N GLN A 114 -10.21 8.32 19.85
CA GLN A 114 -10.22 8.61 18.41
C GLN A 114 -9.26 9.74 18.05
N THR A 115 -9.12 10.75 18.91
CA THR A 115 -8.12 11.81 18.72
C THR A 115 -6.69 11.25 18.73
N ILE A 116 -6.35 10.37 19.68
CA ILE A 116 -5.03 9.73 19.74
C ILE A 116 -4.79 8.86 18.49
N ILE A 117 -5.80 8.08 18.09
CA ILE A 117 -5.74 7.23 16.89
C ILE A 117 -5.48 8.09 15.65
N ASN A 118 -6.28 9.13 15.44
CA ASN A 118 -6.20 10.00 14.26
C ASN A 118 -4.90 10.82 14.21
N SER A 119 -4.28 11.11 15.36
CA SER A 119 -2.98 11.79 15.45
C SER A 119 -1.78 10.89 15.12
N SER A 120 -1.98 9.58 15.00
CA SER A 120 -0.89 8.63 14.76
C SER A 120 -0.57 8.54 13.26
N GLU A 121 0.58 9.07 12.87
CA GLU A 121 0.92 9.23 11.45
C GLU A 121 1.28 7.92 10.73
N ASN A 122 2.05 7.03 11.37
CA ASN A 122 2.54 5.79 10.74
C ASN A 122 1.56 4.64 10.87
N GLY A 123 1.03 4.45 12.09
CA GLY A 123 0.08 3.42 12.44
C GLY A 123 -0.05 3.34 13.95
N ILE A 124 -1.11 2.69 14.43
CA ILE A 124 -1.40 2.51 15.85
C ILE A 124 -2.05 1.16 16.09
N VAL A 125 -1.60 0.47 17.13
CA VAL A 125 -2.27 -0.72 17.67
C VAL A 125 -3.05 -0.33 18.91
N VAL A 126 -4.37 -0.49 18.86
CA VAL A 126 -5.30 -0.08 19.90
C VAL A 126 -5.87 -1.34 20.54
N GLU A 127 -5.71 -1.48 21.85
CA GLU A 127 -6.28 -2.60 22.58
C GLU A 127 -7.48 -2.21 23.45
N GLY A 128 -8.41 -3.15 23.62
CA GLY A 128 -9.57 -2.94 24.47
C GLY A 128 -10.57 -4.09 24.46
N ARG A 129 -11.85 -3.72 24.62
CA ARG A 129 -12.98 -4.66 24.68
C ARG A 129 -14.04 -4.41 23.60
N ASP A 130 -14.02 -3.24 22.98
CA ASP A 130 -15.01 -2.73 22.04
C ASP A 130 -14.37 -1.80 20.99
N ILE A 131 -13.09 -2.01 20.71
CA ILE A 131 -12.33 -1.17 19.79
C ILE A 131 -12.89 -1.32 18.37
N GLY A 132 -12.97 -2.54 17.86
CA GLY A 132 -13.43 -2.81 16.50
C GLY A 132 -14.92 -2.57 16.28
N THR A 133 -15.70 -2.36 17.35
CA THR A 133 -17.16 -2.11 17.27
C THR A 133 -17.54 -0.65 17.52
N VAL A 134 -16.80 0.08 18.36
CA VAL A 134 -17.20 1.42 18.83
C VAL A 134 -16.10 2.46 18.59
N VAL A 135 -14.87 2.16 19.01
CA VAL A 135 -13.79 3.17 19.01
C VAL A 135 -13.23 3.38 17.62
N ALA A 136 -12.91 2.28 16.92
CA ALA A 136 -12.35 2.24 15.58
C ALA A 136 -13.12 1.22 14.71
N PRO A 137 -14.40 1.49 14.38
CA PRO A 137 -15.20 0.62 13.52
C PRO A 137 -14.67 0.53 12.08
N ASP A 138 -13.79 1.44 11.67
CA ASP A 138 -13.15 1.45 10.35
C ASP A 138 -11.68 1.01 10.40
N ALA A 139 -11.25 0.36 11.50
CA ALA A 139 -9.88 -0.15 11.62
C ALA A 139 -9.51 -1.12 10.48
N ASP A 140 -8.31 -0.96 9.92
CA ASP A 140 -7.80 -1.74 8.78
C ASP A 140 -7.71 -3.25 9.09
N LEU A 141 -7.40 -3.57 10.34
CA LEU A 141 -7.45 -4.91 10.89
C LEU A 141 -8.10 -4.92 12.26
N LYS A 142 -9.13 -5.75 12.42
CA LYS A 142 -9.78 -6.04 13.71
C LYS A 142 -9.48 -7.47 14.09
N VAL A 143 -8.96 -7.66 15.29
CA VAL A 143 -8.64 -8.96 15.86
C VAL A 143 -9.42 -9.14 17.15
N PHE A 144 -10.05 -10.29 17.30
CA PHE A 144 -10.66 -10.72 18.56
C PHE A 144 -9.85 -11.88 19.14
N LEU A 145 -9.08 -11.62 20.19
CA LEU A 145 -8.28 -12.62 20.90
C LEU A 145 -9.13 -13.32 21.95
N TYR A 146 -9.26 -14.64 21.85
CA TYR A 146 -9.90 -15.47 22.86
C TYR A 146 -8.90 -16.44 23.49
N ALA A 147 -9.09 -16.74 24.76
CA ALA A 147 -8.39 -17.81 25.47
C ALA A 147 -9.32 -18.39 26.53
N ASP A 148 -9.16 -19.68 26.83
CA ASP A 148 -9.95 -20.32 27.88
C ASP A 148 -9.68 -19.69 29.27
N LEU A 149 -10.53 -19.98 30.25
CA LEU A 149 -10.41 -19.38 31.58
C LEU A 149 -9.16 -19.87 32.33
N GLU A 150 -8.71 -21.09 32.07
CA GLU A 150 -7.59 -21.73 32.76
C GLU A 150 -6.26 -21.09 32.35
N ALA A 151 -6.00 -20.97 31.04
CA ALA A 151 -4.84 -20.29 30.48
C ALA A 151 -4.77 -18.82 30.92
N ARG A 152 -5.91 -18.12 30.95
CA ARG A 152 -5.98 -16.72 31.40
C ARG A 152 -5.69 -16.57 32.89
N THR A 153 -6.15 -17.51 33.72
CA THR A 153 -5.87 -17.53 35.16
C THR A 153 -4.38 -17.78 35.40
N MET A 154 -3.79 -18.76 34.70
CA MET A 154 -2.35 -19.07 34.80
C MET A 154 -1.49 -17.87 34.41
N ARG A 155 -1.75 -17.23 33.26
CA ARG A 155 -1.02 -16.02 32.83
C ARG A 155 -1.12 -14.89 33.85
N ARG A 156 -2.31 -14.67 34.40
CA ARG A 156 -2.52 -13.61 35.39
C ARG A 156 -1.78 -13.87 36.69
N SER A 157 -1.79 -15.12 37.16
CA SER A 157 -1.05 -15.52 38.36
C SER A 157 0.47 -15.36 38.21
N ALA A 158 1.00 -15.56 36.99
CA ALA A 158 2.41 -15.37 36.67
C ALA A 158 2.83 -13.89 36.61
N GLU A 159 1.91 -12.97 36.27
CA GLU A 159 2.15 -11.52 36.29
C GLU A 159 2.16 -10.94 37.72
N GLU A 160 1.45 -11.57 38.67
CA GLU A 160 1.18 -11.05 40.01
C GLU A 160 2.11 -11.56 41.13
N ILE A 161 3.30 -12.10 40.80
CA ILE A 161 4.27 -12.72 41.75
C ILE A 161 4.75 -11.81 42.92
N LYS A 162 4.24 -10.57 43.06
CA LYS A 162 4.53 -9.65 44.17
C LYS A 162 3.35 -9.25 45.09
N ALA A 163 2.19 -9.92 45.05
CA ALA A 163 1.12 -9.67 46.03
C ALA A 163 0.39 -10.96 46.49
N ASP A 164 -0.16 -10.91 47.70
CA ASP A 164 -0.70 -11.97 48.57
C ASP A 164 -1.45 -13.17 47.95
N PRO A 165 -1.51 -14.33 48.65
CA PRO A 165 -2.00 -15.58 48.11
C PRO A 165 -3.51 -15.58 47.82
N VAL A 166 -3.82 -15.74 46.53
CA VAL A 166 -4.88 -16.56 45.92
C VAL A 166 -6.13 -16.77 46.78
N ALA A 167 -7.04 -15.79 46.74
CA ALA A 167 -8.47 -16.03 46.79
C ALA A 167 -9.08 -15.68 45.42
N ASP A 168 -9.22 -16.73 44.60
CA ASP A 168 -10.07 -16.87 43.41
C ASP A 168 -9.91 -15.84 42.25
N VAL A 169 -8.70 -15.79 41.67
CA VAL A 169 -8.41 -15.06 40.42
C VAL A 169 -9.36 -15.50 39.29
N ALA A 170 -9.72 -16.79 39.23
CA ALA A 170 -10.63 -17.34 38.23
C ALA A 170 -12.06 -16.80 38.39
N ALA A 171 -12.62 -16.77 39.60
CA ALA A 171 -13.93 -16.18 39.86
C ALA A 171 -13.95 -14.67 39.57
N SER A 172 -12.87 -13.95 39.89
CA SER A 172 -12.74 -12.52 39.57
C SER A 172 -12.75 -12.26 38.07
N LEU A 173 -12.00 -13.04 37.28
CA LEU A 173 -11.99 -12.95 35.82
C LEU A 173 -13.35 -13.31 35.21
N SER A 174 -13.98 -14.40 35.68
CA SER A 174 -15.28 -14.87 35.20
C SER A 174 -16.40 -13.86 35.47
N ASN A 175 -16.47 -13.31 36.69
CA ASN A 175 -17.45 -12.28 37.04
C ASN A 175 -17.27 -11.02 36.19
N ARG A 176 -16.04 -10.62 35.90
CA ARG A 176 -15.75 -9.47 35.04
C ARG A 176 -16.20 -9.70 33.61
N ASP A 177 -15.89 -10.87 33.03
CA ASP A 177 -16.31 -11.19 31.67
C ASP A 177 -17.84 -11.27 31.54
N HIS A 178 -18.53 -11.78 32.57
CA HIS A 178 -20.00 -11.76 32.61
C HIS A 178 -20.51 -10.32 32.59
N LEU A 179 -20.01 -9.45 33.47
CA LEU A 179 -20.42 -8.04 33.53
C LEU A 179 -20.11 -7.30 32.20
N ASP A 180 -18.96 -7.56 31.59
CA ASP A 180 -18.53 -6.92 30.35
C ASP A 180 -19.28 -7.43 29.11
N SER A 181 -19.72 -8.69 29.09
CA SER A 181 -20.49 -9.27 27.97
C SER A 181 -22.00 -8.97 28.05
N THR A 182 -22.53 -8.74 29.25
CA THR A 182 -23.96 -8.51 29.49
C THR A 182 -24.35 -7.03 29.65
N ARG A 183 -23.38 -6.11 29.63
CA ARG A 183 -23.68 -4.67 29.72
C ARG A 183 -24.55 -4.17 28.57
N LYS A 184 -25.48 -3.26 28.88
CA LYS A 184 -26.41 -2.66 27.89
C LYS A 184 -25.70 -1.80 26.84
N ILE A 185 -24.54 -1.22 27.17
CA ILE A 185 -23.79 -0.32 26.30
C ILE A 185 -22.45 -0.96 25.94
N SER A 186 -22.22 -1.16 24.65
CA SER A 186 -20.97 -1.69 24.07
C SER A 186 -20.52 -3.05 24.63
N PRO A 187 -21.34 -4.10 24.67
CA PRO A 187 -20.94 -5.39 25.25
C PRO A 187 -19.67 -5.96 24.59
N LEU A 188 -18.86 -6.71 25.34
CA LEU A 188 -17.71 -7.45 24.81
C LEU A 188 -18.21 -8.47 23.78
N ARG A 189 -18.08 -8.12 22.50
CA ARG A 189 -18.46 -8.96 21.35
C ARG A 189 -17.48 -8.69 20.20
N PRO A 190 -17.11 -9.72 19.42
CA PRO A 190 -16.34 -9.52 18.20
C PRO A 190 -17.10 -8.60 17.23
N ALA A 191 -16.38 -7.73 16.53
CA ALA A 191 -16.93 -6.99 15.40
C ALA A 191 -17.27 -7.97 14.28
N HIS A 192 -18.24 -7.61 13.41
CA HIS A 192 -18.72 -8.50 12.35
C HIS A 192 -17.60 -8.95 11.37
N ASP A 193 -16.60 -8.10 11.17
CA ASP A 193 -15.43 -8.33 10.31
C ASP A 193 -14.13 -8.59 11.09
N ALA A 194 -14.23 -8.85 12.41
CA ALA A 194 -13.06 -9.20 13.21
C ALA A 194 -12.55 -10.61 12.88
N LEU A 195 -11.24 -10.75 12.77
CA LEU A 195 -10.58 -12.05 12.70
C LEU A 195 -10.42 -12.60 14.12
N GLU A 196 -10.93 -13.79 14.38
CA GLU A 196 -10.84 -14.44 15.69
C GLU A 196 -9.56 -15.26 15.80
N LEU A 197 -8.86 -15.15 16.93
CA LEU A 197 -7.62 -15.90 17.22
C LEU A 197 -7.68 -16.56 18.60
N ASP A 198 -7.59 -17.89 18.62
CA ASP A 198 -7.39 -18.67 19.84
C ASP A 198 -5.94 -18.51 20.30
N SER A 199 -5.74 -17.92 21.47
CA SER A 199 -4.43 -17.85 22.10
C SER A 199 -4.25 -18.89 23.20
N THR A 200 -5.18 -19.84 23.41
CA THR A 200 -5.14 -20.79 24.54
C THR A 200 -3.82 -21.57 24.60
N GLU A 201 -3.43 -22.19 23.49
CA GLU A 201 -2.23 -23.03 23.37
C GLU A 201 -1.05 -22.34 22.65
N LEU A 202 -1.18 -21.06 22.34
CA LEU A 202 -0.15 -20.30 21.62
C LEU A 202 0.69 -19.46 22.57
N ASP A 203 1.99 -19.40 22.31
CA ASP A 203 2.87 -18.44 22.97
C ASP A 203 2.72 -17.02 22.37
N LEU A 204 3.31 -16.02 23.02
CA LEU A 204 3.21 -14.62 22.56
C LEU A 204 3.77 -14.43 21.14
N LYS A 205 4.84 -15.13 20.79
CA LYS A 205 5.48 -15.00 19.49
C LYS A 205 4.60 -15.59 18.40
N GLU A 206 4.02 -16.77 18.64
CA GLU A 206 3.09 -17.43 17.72
C GLU A 206 1.84 -16.57 17.47
N VAL A 207 1.25 -16.00 18.52
CA VAL A 207 0.11 -15.07 18.39
C VAL A 207 0.49 -13.85 17.54
N VAL A 208 1.66 -13.27 17.77
CA VAL A 208 2.16 -12.12 16.99
C VAL A 208 2.39 -12.50 15.54
N ASP A 209 2.98 -13.66 15.27
CA ASP A 209 3.28 -14.14 13.91
C ASP A 209 2.00 -14.40 13.09
N VAL A 210 0.93 -14.94 13.72
CA VAL A 210 -0.38 -15.10 13.05
C VAL A 210 -0.97 -13.74 12.65
N ILE A 211 -0.98 -12.78 13.57
CA ILE A 211 -1.51 -11.44 13.27
C ILE A 211 -0.64 -10.74 12.22
N TRP A 212 0.68 -10.94 12.27
CA TRP A 212 1.62 -10.43 11.28
C TRP A 212 1.34 -10.97 9.87
N GLU A 213 1.00 -12.26 9.76
CA GLU A 213 0.60 -12.86 8.50
C GLU A 213 -0.67 -12.19 7.95
N TRP A 214 -1.64 -11.88 8.80
CA TRP A 214 -2.85 -11.15 8.37
C TRP A 214 -2.55 -9.73 7.89
N LEU A 215 -1.69 -9.00 8.60
CA LEU A 215 -1.23 -7.67 8.19
C LEU A 215 -0.54 -7.72 6.82
N THR A 216 0.32 -8.73 6.62
CA THR A 216 1.03 -8.96 5.35
C THR A 216 0.07 -9.30 4.21
N ARG A 217 -0.86 -10.25 4.43
CA ARG A 217 -1.86 -10.65 3.42
C ARG A 217 -2.79 -9.52 3.01
N LYS A 218 -3.12 -8.62 3.95
CA LYS A 218 -3.92 -7.41 3.68
C LYS A 218 -3.09 -6.25 3.12
N ASN A 219 -1.78 -6.44 2.94
CA ASN A 219 -0.86 -5.42 2.42
C ASN A 219 -0.86 -4.12 3.27
N LEU A 220 -1.04 -4.25 4.58
CA LEU A 220 -1.06 -3.14 5.55
C LEU A 220 0.33 -2.78 6.06
N LEU A 221 1.34 -3.54 5.64
CA LEU A 221 2.74 -3.34 5.97
C LEU A 221 3.44 -2.67 4.78
N GLY A 222 4.05 -1.52 4.99
CA GLY A 222 4.87 -0.86 3.97
C GLY A 222 6.03 -1.75 3.53
N LEU A 223 6.33 -1.79 2.23
CA LEU A 223 7.48 -2.55 1.74
C LEU A 223 8.78 -1.78 2.03
N PRO A 224 9.82 -2.46 2.56
CA PRO A 224 11.11 -1.84 2.77
C PRO A 224 11.72 -1.37 1.45
N LYS A 225 12.44 -0.25 1.47
CA LYS A 225 13.00 0.40 0.29
C LYS A 225 14.51 0.36 0.30
N VAL A 226 15.08 -0.01 -0.84
CA VAL A 226 16.52 -0.06 -1.10
C VAL A 226 16.87 0.95 -2.18
N ALA A 227 17.65 1.98 -1.85
CA ALA A 227 18.21 2.86 -2.87
C ALA A 227 19.50 2.27 -3.44
N VAL A 228 19.58 2.12 -4.77
CA VAL A 228 20.80 1.69 -5.45
C VAL A 228 21.55 2.93 -5.94
N ILE A 229 22.74 3.15 -5.40
CA ILE A 229 23.52 4.38 -5.61
C ILE A 229 24.96 4.02 -5.96
N GLY A 230 25.61 4.87 -6.76
CA GLY A 230 26.98 4.71 -7.21
C GLY A 230 27.28 5.52 -8.45
N ARG A 231 28.57 5.65 -8.80
CA ARG A 231 29.01 6.37 -10.00
C ARG A 231 28.41 5.77 -11.30
N PRO A 232 28.36 6.52 -12.41
CA PRO A 232 28.05 5.98 -13.73
C PRO A 232 28.94 4.78 -14.07
N ASN A 233 28.43 3.85 -14.89
CA ASN A 233 29.19 2.72 -15.45
C ASN A 233 29.76 1.67 -14.45
N VAL A 234 29.49 1.80 -13.15
CA VAL A 234 29.79 0.77 -12.14
C VAL A 234 28.90 -0.47 -12.24
N GLY A 235 27.89 -0.47 -13.12
CA GLY A 235 26.97 -1.58 -13.36
C GLY A 235 25.73 -1.62 -12.46
N LYS A 236 25.27 -0.47 -11.95
CA LYS A 236 24.02 -0.34 -11.17
C LYS A 236 22.82 -0.95 -11.88
N SER A 237 22.53 -0.51 -13.10
CA SER A 237 21.37 -0.98 -13.86
C SER A 237 21.46 -2.48 -14.16
N THR A 238 22.66 -3.00 -14.42
CA THR A 238 22.91 -4.45 -14.57
C THR A 238 22.57 -5.21 -13.29
N LEU A 239 22.94 -4.67 -12.12
CA LEU A 239 22.65 -5.27 -10.82
C LEU A 239 21.14 -5.18 -10.49
N VAL A 240 20.51 -4.02 -10.68
CA VAL A 240 19.06 -3.81 -10.51
C VAL A 240 18.27 -4.81 -11.34
N ASN A 241 18.60 -4.96 -12.63
CA ASN A 241 17.94 -5.90 -13.53
C ASN A 241 18.09 -7.35 -13.08
N ARG A 242 19.23 -7.70 -12.48
CA ARG A 242 19.46 -9.03 -11.93
C ARG A 242 18.59 -9.27 -10.69
N ILE A 243 18.48 -8.28 -9.79
CA ILE A 243 17.69 -8.41 -8.56
C ILE A 243 16.19 -8.54 -8.88
N ILE A 244 15.68 -7.82 -9.88
CA ILE A 244 14.26 -7.86 -10.25
C ILE A 244 13.86 -9.22 -10.87
N GLY A 245 14.81 -9.99 -11.40
CA GLY A 245 14.57 -11.36 -11.90
C GLY A 245 13.63 -11.47 -13.12
N ARG A 246 13.11 -10.35 -13.64
CA ARG A 246 12.27 -10.25 -14.84
C ARG A 246 12.90 -9.25 -15.83
N ARG A 247 12.91 -9.61 -17.12
CA ARG A 247 13.21 -8.70 -18.24
C ARG A 247 12.09 -7.65 -18.39
N GLU A 248 11.99 -6.71 -17.45
CA GLU A 248 11.16 -5.50 -17.58
C GLU A 248 11.97 -4.20 -17.53
N ALA A 249 13.31 -4.28 -17.57
CA ALA A 249 14.11 -3.19 -18.10
C ALA A 249 14.39 -3.47 -19.58
N ILE A 250 13.74 -2.71 -20.46
CA ILE A 250 14.26 -2.55 -21.81
C ILE A 250 15.60 -1.83 -21.66
N VAL A 251 16.68 -2.57 -21.87
CA VAL A 251 18.00 -1.99 -22.08
C VAL A 251 17.97 -1.40 -23.49
N GLU A 252 17.68 -0.10 -23.60
CA GLU A 252 18.21 0.69 -24.70
C GLU A 252 19.57 1.23 -24.24
N ASP A 253 20.64 0.67 -24.81
CA ASP A 253 22.03 1.13 -24.67
C ASP A 253 22.25 2.46 -25.41
N THR A 254 21.48 3.49 -25.08
CA THR A 254 21.71 4.85 -25.57
C THR A 254 22.16 5.73 -24.40
N PRO A 255 23.45 6.09 -24.31
CA PRO A 255 23.92 7.06 -23.33
C PRO A 255 23.22 8.40 -23.56
N GLY A 256 22.40 8.84 -22.59
CA GLY A 256 21.70 10.13 -22.67
C GLY A 256 20.25 10.18 -22.19
N VAL A 257 19.66 9.05 -21.76
CA VAL A 257 18.26 9.00 -21.28
C VAL A 257 18.20 8.38 -19.89
N THR A 258 18.19 9.19 -18.84
CA THR A 258 17.54 8.88 -17.56
C THR A 258 17.41 10.18 -16.77
N ARG A 259 16.25 10.82 -16.90
CA ARG A 259 15.77 11.80 -15.94
C ARG A 259 14.39 11.33 -15.51
N ASP A 260 14.35 10.39 -14.57
CA ASP A 260 13.40 10.31 -13.46
C ASP A 260 13.63 9.02 -12.65
N ARG A 261 13.30 9.07 -11.36
CA ARG A 261 13.52 8.02 -10.36
C ARG A 261 12.58 6.83 -10.66
N VAL A 262 13.12 5.65 -10.94
CA VAL A 262 12.31 4.45 -11.21
C VAL A 262 12.30 3.54 -9.98
N LYS A 263 11.10 3.18 -9.52
CA LYS A 263 10.87 2.24 -8.41
C LYS A 263 10.49 0.88 -8.97
N TYR A 264 11.18 -0.16 -8.56
CA TYR A 264 10.92 -1.54 -8.97
C TYR A 264 10.57 -2.39 -7.76
N GLU A 265 9.59 -3.25 -7.89
CA GLU A 265 9.31 -4.26 -6.87
C GLU A 265 10.20 -5.49 -7.08
N ALA A 266 10.88 -5.92 -6.03
CA ALA A 266 11.72 -7.11 -6.01
C ALA A 266 11.27 -8.08 -4.91
N GLU A 267 11.50 -9.37 -5.15
CA GLU A 267 11.23 -10.43 -4.18
C GLU A 267 12.46 -11.35 -4.11
N TRP A 268 12.93 -11.62 -2.89
CA TRP A 268 14.01 -12.56 -2.63
C TRP A 268 13.70 -13.39 -1.38
N ASN A 269 13.77 -14.72 -1.49
CA ASN A 269 13.43 -15.66 -0.40
C ASN A 269 12.08 -15.37 0.29
N GLY A 270 11.07 -15.01 -0.51
CA GLY A 270 9.73 -14.66 -0.03
C GLY A 270 9.61 -13.27 0.61
N ARG A 271 10.70 -12.49 0.68
CA ARG A 271 10.70 -11.12 1.19
C ARG A 271 10.61 -10.12 0.04
N ARG A 272 9.53 -9.32 0.03
CA ARG A 272 9.28 -8.27 -0.95
C ARG A 272 9.88 -6.94 -0.49
N PHE A 273 10.43 -6.17 -1.41
CA PHE A 273 11.01 -4.85 -1.17
C PHE A 273 10.99 -4.00 -2.44
N ILE A 274 11.13 -2.69 -2.30
CA ILE A 274 11.21 -1.75 -3.43
C ILE A 274 12.67 -1.37 -3.67
N LEU A 275 13.13 -1.48 -4.91
CA LEU A 275 14.39 -0.93 -5.38
C LEU A 275 14.15 0.44 -6.00
N ILE A 276 14.89 1.45 -5.54
CA ILE A 276 14.91 2.79 -6.12
C ILE A 276 16.21 2.90 -6.92
N ASP A 277 16.12 2.94 -8.24
CA ASP A 277 17.28 3.17 -9.10
C ASP A 277 17.56 4.67 -9.19
N THR A 278 18.69 5.09 -8.63
CA THR A 278 19.19 6.45 -8.80
C THR A 278 20.09 6.46 -10.04
N GLY A 279 19.72 7.27 -11.04
CA GLY A 279 20.59 7.52 -12.19
C GLY A 279 22.02 7.85 -11.74
N GLY A 280 23.02 7.58 -12.59
CA GLY A 280 24.43 7.73 -12.21
C GLY A 280 24.78 9.09 -11.63
N TRP A 281 25.47 9.10 -10.49
CA TRP A 281 25.98 10.31 -9.85
C TRP A 281 27.12 10.93 -10.67
N GLU A 282 26.88 12.03 -11.36
CA GLU A 282 27.93 12.80 -12.05
C GLU A 282 28.46 13.95 -11.19
N VAL A 283 29.78 14.07 -11.11
CA VAL A 283 30.45 15.32 -10.71
C VAL A 283 30.85 16.04 -12.00
N ALA A 284 30.01 16.96 -12.48
CA ALA A 284 30.36 17.80 -13.64
C ALA A 284 31.05 19.10 -13.18
N PRO A 285 31.99 19.66 -13.97
CA PRO A 285 32.59 20.96 -13.68
C PRO A 285 31.51 22.07 -13.71
N GLU A 286 31.66 23.04 -12.81
CA GLU A 286 30.87 24.26 -12.59
C GLU A 286 29.60 24.49 -13.45
N GLY A 287 28.42 24.47 -12.78
CA GLY A 287 27.21 25.17 -13.24
C GLY A 287 25.94 24.33 -13.48
N ILE A 288 26.01 22.99 -13.53
CA ILE A 288 24.85 22.10 -13.77
C ILE A 288 24.57 21.16 -12.56
N SER A 289 25.35 21.27 -11.49
CA SER A 289 25.49 20.29 -10.40
C SER A 289 24.29 20.11 -9.45
N GLU A 290 23.46 21.13 -9.20
CA GLU A 290 22.46 21.05 -8.10
C GLU A 290 21.35 20.00 -8.33
N LYS A 291 21.04 19.63 -9.58
CA LYS A 291 19.90 18.74 -9.88
C LYS A 291 20.21 17.24 -9.74
N ILE A 292 21.46 16.81 -9.93
CA ILE A 292 21.86 15.39 -9.88
C ILE A 292 22.12 14.98 -8.42
N THR A 293 22.69 15.88 -7.62
CA THR A 293 22.89 15.68 -6.17
C THR A 293 21.56 15.53 -5.41
N ALA A 294 20.57 16.35 -5.75
CA ALA A 294 19.23 16.28 -5.15
C ALA A 294 18.53 14.92 -5.37
N GLY A 295 18.81 14.23 -6.49
CA GLY A 295 18.21 12.94 -6.82
C GLY A 295 18.67 11.81 -5.90
N SER A 296 19.98 11.72 -5.66
CA SER A 296 20.53 10.72 -4.73
C SER A 296 20.26 11.08 -3.27
N GLU A 297 20.29 12.36 -2.90
CA GLU A 297 19.90 12.81 -1.55
C GLU A 297 18.45 12.42 -1.22
N ALA A 298 17.52 12.68 -2.15
CA ALA A 298 16.11 12.31 -1.98
C ALA A 298 15.93 10.79 -1.89
N ALA A 299 16.66 10.01 -2.70
CA ALA A 299 16.58 8.55 -2.64
C ALA A 299 17.17 7.97 -1.33
N ILE A 300 18.24 8.55 -0.81
CA ILE A 300 18.82 8.18 0.49
C ILE A 300 17.83 8.51 1.62
N ALA A 301 17.13 9.64 1.53
CA ALA A 301 16.11 10.03 2.50
C ALA A 301 14.94 9.03 2.51
N GLU A 302 14.46 8.64 1.32
CA GLU A 302 13.34 7.73 1.11
C GLU A 302 13.67 6.26 1.44
N ALA A 303 14.92 5.83 1.26
CA ALA A 303 15.30 4.44 1.47
C ALA A 303 15.49 4.06 2.94
N ASP A 304 15.19 2.80 3.27
CA ASP A 304 15.51 2.19 4.56
C ASP A 304 16.97 1.73 4.61
N VAL A 305 17.45 1.18 3.49
CA VAL A 305 18.82 0.70 3.30
C VAL A 305 19.37 1.24 1.98
N VAL A 306 20.63 1.62 1.95
CA VAL A 306 21.32 2.06 0.73
C VAL A 306 22.26 0.96 0.25
N LEU A 307 22.10 0.54 -1.00
CA LEU A 307 23.02 -0.33 -1.71
C LEU A 307 24.01 0.53 -2.51
N PHE A 308 25.23 0.66 -2.00
CA PHE A 308 26.30 1.43 -2.65
C PHE A 308 27.12 0.53 -3.57
N VAL A 309 27.02 0.75 -4.87
CA VAL A 309 27.66 -0.06 -5.91
C VAL A 309 28.95 0.61 -6.40
N ILE A 310 30.07 -0.12 -6.31
CA ILE A 310 31.40 0.33 -6.73
C ILE A 310 31.98 -0.68 -7.72
N ASP A 311 32.76 -0.23 -8.67
CA ASP A 311 33.52 -1.09 -9.58
C ASP A 311 34.81 -1.57 -8.90
N ALA A 312 34.95 -2.88 -8.68
CA ALA A 312 36.11 -3.47 -8.02
C ALA A 312 37.41 -3.30 -8.82
N GLN A 313 37.34 -3.23 -10.15
CA GLN A 313 38.52 -3.10 -11.02
C GLN A 313 39.11 -1.70 -10.99
N VAL A 314 38.25 -0.69 -10.76
CA VAL A 314 38.65 0.72 -10.69
C VAL A 314 39.02 1.11 -9.26
N GLY A 315 38.38 0.50 -8.27
CA GLY A 315 38.52 0.87 -6.86
C GLY A 315 37.80 2.18 -6.51
N ALA A 316 38.03 2.66 -5.29
CA ALA A 316 37.49 3.93 -4.81
C ALA A 316 38.27 5.10 -5.44
N LEU A 317 37.55 6.06 -6.02
CA LEU A 317 38.13 7.30 -6.56
C LEU A 317 37.82 8.49 -5.65
N ASP A 318 38.58 9.58 -5.79
CA ASP A 318 38.36 10.83 -5.03
C ASP A 318 36.94 11.39 -5.18
N GLU A 319 36.31 11.16 -6.35
CA GLU A 319 34.92 11.55 -6.63
C GLU A 319 33.91 10.81 -5.72
N ASP A 320 34.24 9.60 -5.26
CA ASP A 320 33.41 8.80 -4.34
C ASP A 320 33.41 9.39 -2.93
N GLU A 321 34.41 10.16 -2.51
CA GLU A 321 34.48 10.73 -1.15
C GLU A 321 33.29 11.63 -0.83
N SER A 322 32.82 12.40 -1.82
CA SER A 322 31.64 13.27 -1.67
C SER A 322 30.38 12.48 -1.33
N LEU A 323 30.15 11.37 -2.04
CA LEU A 323 29.03 10.47 -1.83
C LEU A 323 29.18 9.67 -0.52
N VAL A 324 30.38 9.22 -0.20
CA VAL A 324 30.69 8.58 1.09
C VAL A 324 30.37 9.51 2.26
N ASN A 325 30.74 10.78 2.16
CA ASN A 325 30.42 11.78 3.18
C ASN A 325 28.91 12.04 3.30
N LEU A 326 28.18 12.05 2.18
CA LEU A 326 26.72 12.15 2.18
C LEU A 326 26.07 10.94 2.86
N LEU A 327 26.50 9.73 2.52
CA LEU A 327 26.03 8.48 3.12
C LEU A 327 26.30 8.45 4.63
N ARG A 328 27.47 8.89 5.09
CA ARG A 328 27.79 9.03 6.52
C ARG A 328 26.87 10.01 7.24
N LYS A 329 26.54 11.15 6.62
CA LYS A 329 25.61 12.14 7.19
C LYS A 329 24.18 11.61 7.31
N SER A 330 23.75 10.74 6.39
CA SER A 330 22.40 10.19 6.36
C SER A 330 22.05 9.30 7.55
N LYS A 331 23.06 8.70 8.21
CA LYS A 331 22.91 7.68 9.27
C LYS A 331 22.09 6.44 8.85
N LYS A 332 21.75 6.30 7.57
CA LYS A 332 21.08 5.12 7.02
C LYS A 332 22.07 3.95 6.96
N LYS A 333 21.54 2.73 6.95
CA LYS A 333 22.38 1.54 6.80
C LYS A 333 22.86 1.42 5.36
N VAL A 334 24.17 1.26 5.17
CA VAL A 334 24.80 1.17 3.85
C VAL A 334 25.37 -0.22 3.67
N VAL A 335 25.05 -0.85 2.54
CA VAL A 335 25.63 -2.12 2.08
C VAL A 335 26.49 -1.82 0.86
N VAL A 336 27.78 -2.17 0.92
CA VAL A 336 28.71 -1.96 -0.20
C VAL A 336 28.71 -3.20 -1.09
N ALA A 337 28.40 -3.01 -2.38
CA ALA A 337 28.51 -4.03 -3.41
C ALA A 337 29.67 -3.70 -4.35
N ALA A 338 30.73 -4.51 -4.28
CA ALA A 338 31.87 -4.42 -5.19
C ALA A 338 31.56 -5.25 -6.44
N ASN A 339 31.19 -4.57 -7.53
CA ASN A 339 30.77 -5.17 -8.78
C ASN A 339 31.94 -5.46 -9.71
N LYS A 340 31.72 -6.32 -10.72
CA LYS A 340 32.71 -6.79 -11.71
C LYS A 340 33.83 -7.67 -11.13
N VAL A 341 33.54 -8.37 -10.04
CA VAL A 341 34.45 -9.37 -9.47
C VAL A 341 34.19 -10.72 -10.13
N ASP A 342 34.97 -11.02 -11.18
CA ASP A 342 34.80 -12.24 -11.98
C ASP A 342 35.74 -13.38 -11.53
N GLY A 343 36.85 -13.08 -10.86
CA GLY A 343 37.84 -14.04 -10.41
C GLY A 343 38.60 -13.66 -9.13
N PRO A 344 39.55 -14.52 -8.70
CA PRO A 344 40.30 -14.33 -7.45
C PRO A 344 41.27 -13.14 -7.44
N SER A 345 41.69 -12.66 -8.61
CA SER A 345 42.57 -11.48 -8.69
C SER A 345 41.81 -10.21 -8.31
N GLU A 346 40.58 -10.08 -8.81
CA GLU A 346 39.70 -8.94 -8.55
C GLU A 346 39.14 -8.96 -7.11
N GLU A 347 39.04 -10.13 -6.47
CA GLU A 347 38.69 -10.25 -5.04
C GLU A 347 39.74 -9.57 -4.16
N ALA A 348 41.03 -9.67 -4.50
CA ALA A 348 42.12 -9.03 -3.76
C ALA A 348 42.03 -7.49 -3.80
N ASP A 349 41.71 -6.92 -4.96
CA ASP A 349 41.53 -5.48 -5.15
C ASP A 349 40.26 -4.97 -4.45
N ALA A 350 39.19 -5.77 -4.47
CA ALA A 350 37.93 -5.43 -3.82
C ALA A 350 38.05 -5.37 -2.27
N HIS A 351 39.01 -6.07 -1.67
CA HIS A 351 39.28 -5.95 -0.22
C HIS A 351 39.74 -4.55 0.19
N ALA A 352 40.34 -3.75 -0.70
CA ALA A 352 40.74 -2.38 -0.40
C ALA A 352 39.54 -1.45 -0.11
N LEU A 353 38.33 -1.82 -0.57
CA LEU A 353 37.10 -1.06 -0.34
C LEU A 353 36.63 -1.07 1.12
N TRP A 354 37.20 -1.93 1.97
CA TRP A 354 36.93 -1.93 3.41
C TRP A 354 37.28 -0.59 4.06
N ASN A 355 38.26 0.12 3.50
CA ASN A 355 38.71 1.43 3.98
C ASN A 355 37.63 2.53 3.89
N LEU A 356 36.54 2.30 3.14
CA LEU A 356 35.42 3.24 3.06
C LEU A 356 34.64 3.35 4.38
N GLY A 357 34.76 2.37 5.28
CA GLY A 357 34.20 2.42 6.63
C GLY A 357 32.71 2.06 6.72
N PHE A 358 32.16 1.38 5.71
CA PHE A 358 30.77 0.89 5.69
C PHE A 358 30.65 -0.62 5.98
N GLY A 359 31.72 -1.26 6.45
CA GLY A 359 31.77 -2.69 6.73
C GLY A 359 32.32 -3.52 5.57
N GLU A 360 32.11 -4.84 5.63
CA GLU A 360 32.61 -5.80 4.65
C GLU A 360 31.96 -5.58 3.27
N PRO A 361 32.75 -5.33 2.19
CA PRO A 361 32.23 -5.23 0.84
C PRO A 361 31.76 -6.60 0.34
N ARG A 362 30.60 -6.64 -0.30
CA ARG A 362 30.04 -7.85 -0.92
C ARG A 362 30.47 -7.92 -2.37
N PHE A 363 31.23 -8.96 -2.71
CA PHE A 363 31.76 -9.17 -4.06
C PHE A 363 30.67 -9.72 -4.97
N VAL A 364 30.41 -9.03 -6.08
CA VAL A 364 29.39 -9.42 -7.05
C VAL A 364 29.89 -9.28 -8.47
N SER A 365 29.41 -10.15 -9.34
CA SER A 365 29.43 -9.95 -10.79
C SER A 365 28.00 -9.83 -11.26
N ALA A 366 27.52 -8.60 -11.46
CA ALA A 366 26.17 -8.37 -11.97
C ALA A 366 25.97 -8.96 -13.37
N LEU A 367 27.02 -9.05 -14.18
CA LEU A 367 26.94 -9.61 -15.53
C LEU A 367 26.87 -11.15 -15.49
N HIS A 368 27.73 -11.80 -14.71
CA HIS A 368 27.85 -13.26 -14.69
C HIS A 368 27.04 -13.94 -13.57
N GLY A 369 26.49 -13.16 -12.63
CA GLY A 369 25.62 -13.62 -11.55
C GLY A 369 26.32 -14.13 -10.30
N ARG A 370 27.66 -14.16 -10.29
CA ARG A 370 28.46 -14.57 -9.13
C ARG A 370 28.21 -13.63 -7.93
N GLY A 371 28.04 -14.20 -6.74
CA GLY A 371 27.87 -13.45 -5.47
C GLY A 371 26.57 -12.66 -5.32
N SER A 372 25.73 -12.59 -6.36
CA SER A 372 24.48 -11.82 -6.32
C SER A 372 23.43 -12.38 -5.34
N GLY A 373 23.39 -13.70 -5.17
CA GLY A 373 22.54 -14.35 -4.16
C GLY A 373 23.00 -14.02 -2.74
N ASP A 374 24.30 -14.15 -2.47
CA ASP A 374 24.88 -13.85 -1.14
C ASP A 374 24.71 -12.36 -0.77
N LEU A 375 24.85 -11.45 -1.75
CA LEU A 375 24.53 -10.04 -1.57
C LEU A 375 23.07 -9.84 -1.20
N LEU A 376 22.14 -10.53 -1.87
CA LEU A 376 20.71 -10.41 -1.61
C LEU A 376 20.30 -11.02 -0.28
N ASP A 377 20.88 -12.15 0.12
CA ASP A 377 20.67 -12.73 1.45
C ASP A 377 21.12 -11.77 2.55
N PHE A 378 22.28 -11.14 2.38
CA PHE A 378 22.75 -10.11 3.30
C PHE A 378 21.85 -8.86 3.28
N LEU A 379 21.50 -8.36 2.10
CA LEU A 379 20.66 -7.17 1.95
C LEU A 379 19.29 -7.37 2.62
N VAL A 380 18.61 -8.48 2.35
CA VAL A 380 17.30 -8.80 2.92
C VAL A 380 17.36 -8.98 4.43
N LYS A 381 18.44 -9.56 4.95
CA LYS A 381 18.67 -9.66 6.39
C LYS A 381 18.77 -8.29 7.06
N GLU A 382 19.33 -7.31 6.35
CA GLU A 382 19.51 -5.94 6.85
C GLU A 382 18.33 -5.01 6.62
N LEU A 383 17.37 -5.40 5.78
CA LEU A 383 16.13 -4.66 5.60
C LEU A 383 15.27 -4.71 6.87
N PRO A 384 14.58 -3.62 7.23
CA PRO A 384 13.53 -3.70 8.24
C PRO A 384 12.39 -4.58 7.72
N GLU A 385 11.61 -5.16 8.63
CA GLU A 385 10.45 -5.99 8.23
C GLU A 385 9.34 -5.18 7.58
N ILE A 386 9.27 -3.89 7.89
CA ILE A 386 8.35 -2.89 7.32
C ILE A 386 9.16 -1.68 6.88
N GLY A 387 8.85 -1.13 5.71
CA GLY A 387 9.45 0.10 5.21
C GLY A 387 9.01 1.35 5.97
N SER A 388 9.87 2.37 5.99
CA SER A 388 9.66 3.62 6.74
C SER A 388 8.60 4.55 6.15
N GLU A 389 8.14 4.34 4.92
CA GLU A 389 7.08 5.14 4.32
C GLU A 389 5.70 4.53 4.56
N LYS A 390 4.71 5.38 4.83
CA LYS A 390 3.30 5.00 5.00
C LYS A 390 2.89 4.08 3.86
N SER A 391 2.21 2.98 4.20
CA SER A 391 1.42 2.26 3.20
C SER A 391 0.57 3.28 2.45
N ASP A 392 0.45 3.08 1.14
CA ASP A 392 -0.58 3.67 0.28
C ASP A 392 -1.82 3.98 1.13
N ASP A 393 -2.35 5.20 1.06
CA ASP A 393 -3.34 5.75 2.01
C ASP A 393 -4.73 5.11 1.93
N GLY A 394 -4.77 3.87 1.43
CA GLY A 394 -5.94 3.03 1.22
C GLY A 394 -6.80 3.49 0.04
N TYR A 395 -6.64 4.73 -0.44
CA TYR A 395 -7.49 5.29 -1.47
C TYR A 395 -7.08 4.82 -2.85
N ARG A 396 -8.08 4.35 -3.59
CA ARG A 396 -7.95 3.94 -4.97
C ARG A 396 -7.63 5.14 -5.87
N ARG A 397 -6.66 4.98 -6.77
CA ARG A 397 -6.10 6.06 -7.59
C ARG A 397 -6.72 6.09 -8.97
N ILE A 398 -7.31 7.23 -9.31
CA ILE A 398 -8.02 7.45 -10.57
C ILE A 398 -7.36 8.57 -11.36
N ALA A 399 -7.01 8.32 -12.62
CA ALA A 399 -6.61 9.39 -13.54
C ALA A 399 -7.81 9.87 -14.35
N LEU A 400 -8.07 11.18 -14.37
CA LEU A 400 -9.12 11.78 -15.21
C LEU A 400 -8.49 12.36 -16.48
N VAL A 401 -8.64 11.66 -17.61
CA VAL A 401 -7.95 11.97 -18.87
C VAL A 401 -8.94 12.25 -20.00
N GLY A 402 -8.49 12.89 -21.08
CA GLY A 402 -9.33 13.27 -22.21
C GLY A 402 -8.86 14.56 -22.87
N ARG A 403 -9.34 14.84 -24.08
CA ARG A 403 -8.97 16.05 -24.84
C ARG A 403 -9.36 17.35 -24.13
N PRO A 404 -8.76 18.50 -24.49
CA PRO A 404 -9.24 19.80 -24.03
C PRO A 404 -10.75 19.98 -24.29
N ASN A 405 -11.45 20.70 -23.41
CA ASN A 405 -12.87 21.12 -23.58
C ASN A 405 -13.95 20.01 -23.63
N VAL A 406 -13.60 18.75 -23.39
CA VAL A 406 -14.56 17.63 -23.22
C VAL A 406 -15.34 17.67 -21.90
N GLY A 407 -14.99 18.59 -21.00
CA GLY A 407 -15.70 18.81 -19.71
C GLY A 407 -15.11 18.08 -18.50
N LYS A 408 -13.82 17.72 -18.51
CA LYS A 408 -13.11 17.12 -17.36
C LYS A 408 -13.23 17.94 -16.07
N SER A 409 -12.96 19.25 -16.14
CA SER A 409 -13.00 20.14 -14.97
C SER A 409 -14.42 20.29 -14.43
N SER A 410 -15.42 20.36 -15.33
CA SER A 410 -16.83 20.38 -14.95
C SER A 410 -17.25 19.07 -14.26
N LEU A 411 -16.80 17.92 -14.77
CA LEU A 411 -17.06 16.62 -14.15
C LEU A 411 -16.40 16.54 -12.76
N LEU A 412 -15.12 16.91 -12.65
CA LEU A 412 -14.40 16.92 -11.38
C LEU A 412 -15.11 17.79 -10.31
N ASN A 413 -15.54 19.00 -10.67
CA ASN A 413 -16.23 19.90 -9.76
C ASN A 413 -17.54 19.31 -9.22
N ILE A 414 -18.23 18.54 -10.04
CA ILE A 414 -19.54 17.98 -9.69
C ILE A 414 -19.42 16.72 -8.85
N LEU A 415 -18.34 15.96 -9.07
CA LEU A 415 -17.95 14.87 -8.20
C LEU A 415 -17.46 15.41 -6.85
N ALA A 416 -16.67 16.50 -6.85
CA ALA A 416 -16.16 17.14 -5.63
C ALA A 416 -17.23 17.87 -4.80
N GLY A 417 -18.36 18.22 -5.40
CA GLY A 417 -19.43 18.98 -4.74
C GLY A 417 -20.34 18.19 -3.78
N GLU A 418 -20.21 16.86 -3.71
CA GLU A 418 -21.09 16.02 -2.89
C GLU A 418 -20.59 15.79 -1.45
N SER A 419 -19.29 15.64 -1.22
CA SER A 419 -18.73 15.56 0.14
C SER A 419 -17.26 16.00 0.14
N ARG A 420 -16.97 17.16 0.73
CA ARG A 420 -15.57 17.55 0.98
C ARG A 420 -14.99 16.64 2.07
N VAL A 421 -13.97 15.86 1.73
CA VAL A 421 -12.97 15.42 2.71
C VAL A 421 -11.74 16.31 2.56
N ILE A 422 -11.23 16.71 3.72
CA ILE A 422 -10.24 17.75 3.98
C ILE A 422 -9.02 17.60 3.05
N VAL A 423 -8.65 18.71 2.39
CA VAL A 423 -7.32 18.88 1.80
C VAL A 423 -6.35 18.89 2.98
N ASP A 424 -5.43 17.94 3.03
CA ASP A 424 -4.33 17.96 4.00
C ASP A 424 -3.37 19.09 3.56
N ASP A 425 -3.71 20.33 3.93
CA ASP A 425 -2.90 21.54 3.72
C ASP A 425 -1.70 21.56 4.70
N ALA A 426 -0.98 20.43 4.83
CA ALA A 426 0.29 20.38 5.52
C ALA A 426 1.34 21.08 4.65
N ALA A 427 1.52 22.36 4.94
CA ALA A 427 2.38 23.30 4.24
C ALA A 427 3.79 22.74 3.96
N GLY A 428 4.15 22.72 2.67
CA GLY A 428 5.53 22.77 2.23
C GLY A 428 6.26 21.44 2.12
N THR A 429 6.00 20.70 1.04
CA THR A 429 7.07 19.98 0.34
C THR A 429 6.88 20.13 -1.17
N THR A 430 7.98 20.46 -1.82
CA THR A 430 8.05 20.84 -3.23
C THR A 430 7.81 19.66 -4.18
N ARG A 431 6.95 19.91 -5.18
CA ARG A 431 6.99 19.43 -6.59
C ARG A 431 6.11 18.28 -7.10
N ASP A 432 5.26 17.64 -6.30
CA ASP A 432 4.29 16.69 -6.86
C ASP A 432 2.95 17.37 -7.18
N PRO A 433 2.29 17.06 -8.32
CA PRO A 433 1.02 17.68 -8.68
C PRO A 433 -0.07 17.36 -7.66
N VAL A 434 -0.90 18.36 -7.37
CA VAL A 434 -1.98 18.33 -6.37
C VAL A 434 -3.00 17.25 -6.74
N ASP A 435 -3.00 16.14 -6.00
CA ASP A 435 -4.04 15.11 -6.08
C ASP A 435 -5.23 15.50 -5.19
N GLU A 436 -6.45 15.17 -5.57
CA GLU A 436 -7.66 15.50 -4.81
C GLU A 436 -8.37 14.24 -4.31
N LEU A 437 -8.86 14.24 -3.07
CA LEU A 437 -9.69 13.17 -2.52
C LEU A 437 -11.16 13.52 -2.74
N ILE A 438 -11.90 12.61 -3.38
CA ILE A 438 -13.31 12.80 -3.73
C ILE A 438 -14.12 11.59 -3.27
N GLU A 439 -15.16 11.82 -2.48
CA GLU A 439 -16.10 10.77 -2.09
C GLU A 439 -17.17 10.58 -3.18
N ILE A 440 -17.27 9.37 -3.72
CA ILE A 440 -18.27 9.03 -4.75
C ILE A 440 -18.84 7.64 -4.45
N GLY A 441 -20.17 7.55 -4.31
CA GLY A 441 -20.87 6.28 -4.09
C GLY A 441 -20.55 5.60 -2.75
N GLY A 442 -20.19 6.36 -1.71
CA GLY A 442 -19.84 5.85 -0.37
C GLY A 442 -18.41 5.31 -0.27
N SER A 443 -17.50 5.75 -1.15
CA SER A 443 -16.07 5.44 -1.08
C SER A 443 -15.25 6.67 -1.47
N THR A 444 -14.12 6.87 -0.81
CA THR A 444 -13.20 7.97 -1.12
C THR A 444 -12.16 7.52 -2.14
N TRP A 445 -11.99 8.33 -3.19
CA TRP A 445 -11.12 8.05 -4.31
C TRP A 445 -10.09 9.17 -4.46
N ARG A 446 -8.86 8.84 -4.81
CA ARG A 446 -7.80 9.81 -5.08
C ARG A 446 -7.73 10.09 -6.58
N PHE A 447 -8.06 11.31 -6.98
CA PHE A 447 -7.92 11.78 -8.35
C PHE A 447 -6.52 12.37 -8.57
N ILE A 448 -5.79 11.77 -9.51
CA ILE A 448 -4.39 12.12 -9.79
C ILE A 448 -4.31 13.31 -10.74
N ASP A 449 -3.38 14.24 -10.47
CA ASP A 449 -3.03 15.39 -11.33
C ASP A 449 -4.20 16.32 -11.68
N THR A 450 -5.02 16.66 -10.68
CA THR A 450 -6.18 17.55 -10.84
C THR A 450 -5.79 19.02 -11.07
N ALA A 451 -4.61 19.45 -10.60
CA ALA A 451 -4.09 20.80 -10.83
C ALA A 451 -3.93 21.14 -12.33
N GLY A 452 -3.54 20.15 -13.16
CA GLY A 452 -3.46 20.29 -14.61
C GLY A 452 -4.82 20.49 -15.30
N ILE A 453 -5.89 19.97 -14.69
CA ILE A 453 -7.28 20.08 -15.17
C ILE A 453 -7.86 21.47 -14.83
N ARG A 454 -7.52 22.03 -13.66
CA ARG A 454 -7.98 23.36 -13.23
C ARG A 454 -7.26 24.52 -13.96
N LYS A 455 -5.94 24.42 -14.18
CA LYS A 455 -5.17 25.48 -14.90
C LYS A 455 -5.62 25.68 -16.36
N ARG A 456 -6.11 24.62 -17.03
CA ARG A 456 -6.60 24.67 -18.41
C ARG A 456 -7.99 25.30 -18.58
N ALA A 457 -8.71 25.61 -17.49
CA ALA A 457 -9.95 26.39 -17.59
C ALA A 457 -9.69 27.86 -17.99
N HIS A 458 -8.43 28.34 -17.89
CA HIS A 458 -8.08 29.74 -18.11
C HIS A 458 -6.92 29.99 -19.10
N GLN A 459 -6.24 28.97 -19.62
CA GLN A 459 -5.14 29.13 -20.60
C GLN A 459 -5.24 28.09 -21.72
N ASP A 460 -5.60 28.57 -22.90
CA ASP A 460 -5.39 27.86 -24.17
C ASP A 460 -3.89 27.91 -24.52
N SER A 461 -3.41 26.92 -25.26
CA SER A 461 -2.04 26.81 -25.82
C SER A 461 -0.93 26.27 -24.89
N GLY A 462 -0.97 24.95 -24.61
CA GLY A 462 0.25 24.18 -24.39
C GLY A 462 0.43 23.21 -25.55
N THR A 463 1.65 23.02 -26.05
CA THR A 463 1.93 22.10 -27.17
C THR A 463 1.46 20.67 -26.84
N ASP A 464 0.89 19.98 -27.83
CA ASP A 464 0.31 18.64 -27.69
C ASP A 464 1.26 17.62 -27.04
N TYR A 465 2.57 17.80 -27.24
CA TYR A 465 3.62 16.97 -26.64
C TYR A 465 3.60 16.96 -25.10
N TYR A 466 3.41 18.12 -24.46
CA TYR A 466 3.34 18.18 -22.99
C TYR A 466 2.01 17.63 -22.45
N ALA A 467 0.95 17.62 -23.27
CA ALA A 467 -0.32 17.02 -22.89
C ALA A 467 -0.24 15.49 -22.87
N SER A 468 0.44 14.87 -23.84
CA SER A 468 0.66 13.42 -23.86
C SER A 468 1.57 12.94 -22.74
N LEU A 469 2.67 13.65 -22.47
CA LEU A 469 3.61 13.27 -21.39
C LEU A 469 2.92 13.30 -20.03
N ARG A 470 2.14 14.35 -19.75
CA ARG A 470 1.37 14.46 -18.50
C ARG A 470 0.33 13.35 -18.37
N THR A 471 -0.34 13.01 -19.48
CA THR A 471 -1.31 11.90 -19.49
C THR A 471 -0.60 10.58 -19.16
N ALA A 472 0.57 10.32 -19.74
CA ALA A 472 1.36 9.13 -19.42
C ALA A 472 1.76 9.09 -17.93
N THR A 473 2.29 10.17 -17.37
CA THR A 473 2.65 10.25 -15.94
C THR A 473 1.45 10.05 -15.01
N ALA A 474 0.27 10.59 -15.37
CA ALA A 474 -0.96 10.36 -14.61
C ALA A 474 -1.40 8.89 -14.66
N LEU A 475 -1.28 8.24 -15.83
CA LEU A 475 -1.61 6.82 -16.00
C LEU A 475 -0.64 5.89 -15.27
N GLU A 476 0.64 6.24 -15.18
CA GLU A 476 1.62 5.46 -14.41
C GLU A 476 1.28 5.40 -12.92
N ARG A 477 0.64 6.44 -12.37
CA ARG A 477 0.28 6.53 -10.95
C ARG A 477 -1.13 5.99 -10.64
N ALA A 478 -2.00 5.89 -11.64
CA ALA A 478 -3.38 5.46 -11.47
C ALA A 478 -3.57 3.94 -11.55
N GLU A 479 -4.63 3.44 -10.94
CA GLU A 479 -5.11 2.07 -11.09
C GLU A 479 -6.15 2.00 -12.22
N VAL A 480 -7.02 3.02 -12.29
CA VAL A 480 -8.05 3.18 -13.31
C VAL A 480 -7.96 4.55 -13.96
N ALA A 481 -8.09 4.58 -15.29
CA ALA A 481 -8.26 5.78 -16.06
C ALA A 481 -9.73 5.99 -16.43
N VAL A 482 -10.22 7.19 -16.14
CA VAL A 482 -11.51 7.68 -16.61
C VAL A 482 -11.24 8.56 -17.83
N VAL A 483 -11.55 8.03 -19.01
CA VAL A 483 -11.42 8.75 -20.29
C VAL A 483 -12.71 9.49 -20.57
N VAL A 484 -12.68 10.82 -20.50
CA VAL A 484 -13.84 11.67 -20.79
C VAL A 484 -13.86 12.03 -22.26
N LEU A 485 -14.95 11.65 -22.93
CA LEU A 485 -15.24 11.95 -24.33
C LEU A 485 -16.45 12.88 -24.41
N ASP A 486 -16.49 13.72 -25.43
CA ASP A 486 -17.64 14.59 -25.71
C ASP A 486 -18.60 13.85 -26.66
N ALA A 487 -19.79 13.49 -26.18
CA ALA A 487 -20.78 12.73 -26.95
C ALA A 487 -21.46 13.57 -28.04
N SER A 488 -21.45 14.90 -27.91
CA SER A 488 -22.12 15.83 -28.83
C SER A 488 -21.39 16.02 -30.15
N VAL A 489 -20.12 15.60 -30.23
CA VAL A 489 -19.27 15.74 -31.41
C VAL A 489 -18.70 14.39 -31.86
N PRO A 490 -18.26 14.26 -33.12
CA PRO A 490 -17.58 13.06 -33.59
C PRO A 490 -16.29 12.76 -32.83
N LEU A 491 -16.01 11.47 -32.62
CA LEU A 491 -14.75 11.02 -32.02
C LEU A 491 -13.56 11.42 -32.90
N THR A 492 -12.49 11.90 -32.26
CA THR A 492 -11.26 12.33 -32.95
C THR A 492 -10.12 11.32 -32.78
N GLU A 493 -9.10 11.39 -33.64
CA GLU A 493 -7.90 10.54 -33.49
C GLU A 493 -7.22 10.70 -32.14
N GLN A 494 -7.24 11.90 -31.56
CA GLN A 494 -6.67 12.16 -30.24
C GLN A 494 -7.47 11.47 -29.12
N ASP A 495 -8.79 11.29 -29.26
CA ASP A 495 -9.57 10.48 -28.31
C ASP A 495 -9.13 9.02 -28.33
N LEU A 496 -8.99 8.45 -29.53
CA LEU A 496 -8.57 7.06 -29.72
C LEU A 496 -7.14 6.83 -29.22
N ARG A 497 -6.25 7.80 -29.42
CA ARG A 497 -4.88 7.74 -28.91
C ARG A 497 -4.85 7.70 -27.39
N ILE A 498 -5.68 8.49 -26.70
CA ILE A 498 -5.75 8.47 -25.23
C ILE A 498 -6.25 7.10 -24.75
N VAL A 499 -7.26 6.51 -25.40
CA VAL A 499 -7.74 5.16 -25.07
C VAL A 499 -6.64 4.11 -25.26
N SER A 500 -5.88 4.18 -26.37
CA SER A 500 -4.73 3.30 -26.62
C SER A 500 -3.67 3.42 -25.53
N MET A 501 -3.34 4.64 -25.10
CA MET A 501 -2.37 4.88 -24.02
C MET A 501 -2.80 4.23 -22.70
N VAL A 502 -4.10 4.19 -22.39
CA VAL A 502 -4.61 3.51 -21.19
C VAL A 502 -4.43 1.99 -21.29
N GLU A 503 -4.75 1.40 -22.44
CA GLU A 503 -4.55 -0.03 -22.70
C GLU A 503 -3.07 -0.41 -22.59
N GLU A 504 -2.19 0.37 -23.22
CA GLU A 504 -0.74 0.18 -23.21
C GLU A 504 -0.14 0.32 -21.80
N ALA A 505 -0.68 1.23 -20.98
CA ALA A 505 -0.31 1.36 -19.57
C ALA A 505 -0.88 0.24 -18.68
N GLY A 506 -1.71 -0.66 -19.23
CA GLY A 506 -2.29 -1.79 -18.50
C GLY A 506 -3.26 -1.37 -17.39
N ARG A 507 -3.87 -0.18 -17.48
CA ARG A 507 -4.78 0.35 -16.44
C ARG A 507 -6.22 -0.04 -16.69
N GLY A 508 -7.04 -0.09 -15.63
CA GLY A 508 -8.48 -0.20 -15.80
C GLY A 508 -9.02 0.99 -16.62
N LEU A 509 -10.04 0.76 -17.44
CA LEU A 509 -10.58 1.76 -18.36
C LEU A 509 -12.09 1.92 -18.16
N VAL A 510 -12.47 3.15 -17.84
CA VAL A 510 -13.86 3.62 -17.85
C VAL A 510 -13.96 4.78 -18.84
N ILE A 511 -14.81 4.64 -19.85
CA ILE A 511 -15.10 5.67 -20.84
C ILE A 511 -16.36 6.41 -20.41
N VAL A 512 -16.23 7.72 -20.22
CA VAL A 512 -17.31 8.60 -19.82
C VAL A 512 -17.73 9.44 -21.02
N MET A 513 -18.96 9.22 -21.50
CA MET A 513 -19.59 9.98 -22.58
C MET A 513 -20.27 11.21 -21.96
N ASN A 514 -19.56 12.33 -21.95
CA ASN A 514 -20.01 13.58 -21.34
C ASN A 514 -20.81 14.45 -22.32
N LYS A 515 -21.51 15.46 -21.80
CA LYS A 515 -22.42 16.37 -22.52
C LYS A 515 -23.62 15.64 -23.15
N TRP A 516 -24.10 14.60 -22.47
CA TRP A 516 -25.27 13.85 -22.94
C TRP A 516 -26.54 14.70 -23.06
N ASP A 517 -26.60 15.85 -22.36
CA ASP A 517 -27.67 16.85 -22.50
C ASP A 517 -27.76 17.49 -23.90
N LEU A 518 -26.72 17.35 -24.73
CA LEU A 518 -26.65 17.87 -26.09
C LEU A 518 -26.84 16.80 -27.17
N VAL A 519 -27.09 15.54 -26.79
CA VAL A 519 -27.24 14.41 -27.71
C VAL A 519 -28.72 14.21 -28.02
N ASP A 520 -29.10 14.42 -29.29
CA ASP A 520 -30.42 14.09 -29.83
C ASP A 520 -30.46 12.67 -30.42
N GLU A 521 -31.64 12.24 -30.89
CA GLU A 521 -31.83 10.89 -31.45
C GLU A 521 -30.94 10.62 -32.67
N ASP A 522 -30.77 11.62 -33.55
CA ASP A 522 -29.91 11.51 -34.73
C ASP A 522 -28.44 11.37 -34.35
N ARG A 523 -27.96 12.20 -33.40
CA ARG A 523 -26.59 12.11 -32.90
C ARG A 523 -26.34 10.79 -32.16
N GLN A 524 -27.32 10.28 -31.43
CA GLN A 524 -27.20 8.99 -30.75
C GLN A 524 -26.94 7.85 -31.75
N ILE A 525 -27.69 7.79 -32.85
CA ILE A 525 -27.50 6.78 -33.90
C ILE A 525 -26.11 6.90 -34.55
N GLN A 526 -25.63 8.13 -34.79
CA GLN A 526 -24.30 8.36 -35.34
C GLN A 526 -23.21 7.93 -34.35
N LEU A 527 -23.37 8.29 -33.08
CA LEU A 527 -22.43 7.96 -32.03
C LEU A 527 -22.32 6.44 -31.84
N ASP A 528 -23.43 5.71 -31.85
CA ASP A 528 -23.42 4.25 -31.74
C ASP A 528 -22.60 3.62 -32.88
N LYS A 529 -22.77 4.09 -34.13
CA LYS A 529 -21.96 3.64 -35.28
C LYS A 529 -20.48 4.02 -35.15
N GLU A 530 -20.18 5.20 -34.61
CA GLU A 530 -18.79 5.64 -34.36
C GLU A 530 -18.12 4.78 -33.28
N LEU A 531 -18.85 4.44 -32.21
CA LEU A 531 -18.36 3.59 -31.12
C LEU A 531 -18.11 2.16 -31.64
N GLU A 532 -19.04 1.61 -32.42
CA GLU A 532 -18.86 0.30 -33.06
C GLU A 532 -17.65 0.27 -33.98
N ARG A 533 -17.40 1.35 -34.74
CA ARG A 533 -16.30 1.39 -35.72
C ARG A 533 -14.94 1.70 -35.09
N ASN A 534 -14.88 2.62 -34.14
CA ASN A 534 -13.63 3.16 -33.62
C ASN A 534 -13.19 2.51 -32.31
N LEU A 535 -14.13 1.98 -31.52
CA LEU A 535 -13.86 1.33 -30.23
C LEU A 535 -14.15 -0.18 -30.24
N GLU A 536 -14.29 -0.81 -31.42
CA GLU A 536 -14.49 -2.26 -31.58
C GLU A 536 -13.42 -3.09 -30.85
N ARG A 537 -12.19 -2.56 -30.76
CA ARG A 537 -11.06 -3.18 -30.08
C ARG A 537 -11.20 -3.17 -28.55
N TYR A 538 -12.06 -2.33 -28.01
CA TYR A 538 -12.25 -2.09 -26.58
C TYR A 538 -13.65 -2.50 -26.08
N PRO A 539 -14.21 -3.67 -26.48
CA PRO A 539 -15.58 -4.03 -26.11
C PRO A 539 -15.72 -4.30 -24.60
N TRP A 540 -14.59 -4.50 -23.93
CA TRP A 540 -14.49 -4.72 -22.50
C TRP A 540 -14.52 -3.42 -21.69
N ALA A 541 -14.29 -2.25 -22.29
CA ALA A 541 -14.28 -0.98 -21.57
C ALA A 541 -15.67 -0.66 -20.98
N GLN A 542 -15.71 -0.23 -19.71
CA GLN A 542 -16.97 0.21 -19.11
C GLN A 542 -17.35 1.57 -19.69
N ARG A 543 -18.62 1.74 -20.08
CA ARG A 543 -19.14 2.98 -20.67
C ARG A 543 -20.19 3.58 -19.76
N VAL A 544 -20.06 4.87 -19.46
CA VAL A 544 -21.00 5.62 -18.63
C VAL A 544 -21.37 6.92 -19.34
N ASN A 545 -22.66 7.13 -19.57
CA ASN A 545 -23.15 8.38 -20.13
C ASN A 545 -23.46 9.35 -19.00
N VAL A 546 -22.93 10.57 -19.08
CA VAL A 546 -23.11 11.59 -18.05
C VAL A 546 -23.38 12.95 -18.71
N SER A 547 -24.03 13.84 -17.96
CA SER A 547 -23.94 15.27 -18.26
C SER A 547 -23.33 15.94 -17.05
N ALA A 548 -22.08 16.39 -17.19
CA ALA A 548 -21.47 17.24 -16.17
C ALA A 548 -22.38 18.44 -15.92
N LYS A 549 -22.81 19.19 -16.94
CA LYS A 549 -23.61 20.42 -16.73
C LYS A 549 -24.84 20.24 -15.83
N THR A 550 -25.57 19.13 -15.96
CA THR A 550 -26.80 18.87 -15.19
C THR A 550 -26.60 17.95 -13.99
N GLY A 551 -25.46 17.26 -13.90
CA GLY A 551 -25.21 16.20 -12.91
C GLY A 551 -25.87 14.85 -13.25
N TRP A 552 -26.49 14.72 -14.42
CA TRP A 552 -27.22 13.51 -14.80
C TRP A 552 -26.30 12.27 -14.88
N HIS A 553 -26.74 11.17 -14.26
CA HIS A 553 -26.08 9.85 -14.22
C HIS A 553 -24.67 9.80 -13.62
N ARG A 554 -24.28 10.81 -12.82
CA ARG A 554 -22.97 10.80 -12.12
C ARG A 554 -22.80 9.62 -11.16
N ASP A 555 -23.89 9.16 -10.56
CA ASP A 555 -23.97 8.04 -9.61
C ASP A 555 -23.52 6.70 -10.23
N ARG A 556 -23.61 6.56 -11.56
CA ARG A 556 -23.17 5.36 -12.29
C ARG A 556 -21.65 5.24 -12.42
N LEU A 557 -20.89 6.30 -12.14
CA LEU A 557 -19.44 6.29 -12.25
C LEU A 557 -18.78 5.39 -11.19
N ALA A 558 -19.22 5.47 -9.93
CA ALA A 558 -18.64 4.66 -8.85
C ALA A 558 -18.80 3.14 -9.06
N PRO A 559 -19.98 2.62 -9.45
CA PRO A 559 -20.12 1.21 -9.83
C PRO A 559 -19.15 0.80 -10.95
N ALA A 560 -19.04 1.60 -12.02
CA ALA A 560 -18.15 1.29 -13.14
C ALA A 560 -16.67 1.24 -12.72
N LEU A 561 -16.23 2.17 -11.86
CA LEU A 561 -14.89 2.18 -11.27
C LEU A 561 -14.62 0.91 -10.45
N ARG A 562 -15.55 0.54 -9.56
CA ARG A 562 -15.43 -0.70 -8.76
C ARG A 562 -15.33 -1.94 -9.63
N THR A 563 -16.15 -2.04 -10.67
CA THR A 563 -16.12 -3.16 -11.63
C THR A 563 -14.77 -3.24 -12.34
N ALA A 564 -14.22 -2.11 -12.79
CA ALA A 564 -12.92 -2.05 -13.45
C ALA A 564 -11.77 -2.48 -12.52
N ILE A 565 -11.73 -1.98 -11.28
CA ILE A 565 -10.70 -2.35 -10.28
C ILE A 565 -10.81 -3.82 -9.91
N SER A 566 -12.01 -4.27 -9.57
CA SER A 566 -12.28 -5.67 -9.22
C SER A 566 -11.80 -6.64 -10.32
N SER A 567 -12.02 -6.27 -11.59
CA SER A 567 -11.58 -7.06 -12.74
C SER A 567 -10.07 -6.96 -12.98
N TRP A 568 -9.46 -5.82 -12.66
CA TRP A 568 -8.02 -5.57 -12.77
C TRP A 568 -7.19 -6.37 -11.77
N GLU A 569 -7.73 -6.54 -10.57
CA GLU A 569 -7.11 -7.32 -9.47
C GLU A 569 -7.46 -8.82 -9.52
N LYS A 570 -8.33 -9.23 -10.46
CA LYS A 570 -8.90 -10.57 -10.49
C LYS A 570 -7.84 -11.64 -10.74
N ARG A 571 -7.71 -12.57 -9.78
CA ARG A 571 -6.87 -13.76 -9.89
C ARG A 571 -7.68 -15.02 -10.19
N ILE A 572 -7.27 -15.75 -11.21
CA ILE A 572 -7.83 -17.04 -11.61
C ILE A 572 -6.90 -18.16 -11.14
N PRO A 573 -7.41 -19.14 -10.36
CA PRO A 573 -6.61 -20.29 -9.94
C PRO A 573 -6.03 -21.05 -11.14
N THR A 574 -4.75 -21.42 -11.05
CA THR A 574 -4.02 -22.11 -12.13
C THR A 574 -4.69 -23.42 -12.55
N SER A 575 -5.28 -24.16 -11.60
CA SER A 575 -6.03 -25.38 -11.90
C SER A 575 -7.24 -25.10 -12.80
N LYS A 576 -8.08 -24.12 -12.43
CA LYS A 576 -9.27 -23.70 -13.19
C LYS A 576 -8.89 -23.21 -14.60
N LEU A 577 -7.81 -22.41 -14.70
CA LEU A 577 -7.29 -21.91 -15.97
C LEU A 577 -6.85 -23.04 -16.90
N ASN A 578 -6.11 -24.04 -16.38
CA ASN A 578 -5.63 -25.16 -17.19
C ASN A 578 -6.75 -26.11 -17.62
N SER A 579 -7.74 -26.34 -16.76
CA SER A 579 -8.95 -27.09 -17.14
C SER A 579 -9.72 -26.42 -18.28
N PHE A 580 -9.92 -25.09 -18.17
CA PHE A 580 -10.55 -24.29 -19.23
C PHE A 580 -9.76 -24.34 -20.54
N LEU A 581 -8.44 -24.12 -20.49
CA LEU A 581 -7.60 -24.16 -21.69
C LEU A 581 -7.58 -25.54 -22.34
N GLY A 582 -7.53 -26.62 -21.54
CA GLY A 582 -7.59 -27.98 -22.04
C GLY A 582 -8.87 -28.24 -22.84
N ALA A 583 -10.03 -27.84 -22.30
CA ALA A 583 -11.31 -27.95 -22.99
C ALA A 583 -11.35 -27.08 -24.27
N LEU A 584 -10.83 -25.85 -24.20
CA LEU A 584 -10.78 -24.93 -25.32
C LEU A 584 -9.94 -25.48 -26.48
N ILE A 585 -8.75 -26.03 -26.19
CA ILE A 585 -7.83 -26.61 -27.18
C ILE A 585 -8.41 -27.88 -27.78
N ALA A 586 -9.10 -28.71 -27.00
CA ALA A 586 -9.76 -29.91 -27.50
C ALA A 586 -10.87 -29.57 -28.50
N ALA A 587 -11.64 -28.50 -28.24
CA ALA A 587 -12.71 -28.05 -29.12
C ALA A 587 -12.20 -27.28 -30.36
N THR A 588 -11.14 -26.48 -30.21
CA THR A 588 -10.58 -25.68 -31.30
C THR A 588 -9.05 -25.71 -31.21
N PRO A 589 -8.38 -26.69 -31.82
CA PRO A 589 -6.93 -26.82 -31.73
C PRO A 589 -6.16 -25.67 -32.42
N PRO A 590 -4.93 -25.34 -31.98
CA PRO A 590 -4.08 -24.37 -32.68
C PRO A 590 -3.83 -24.76 -34.14
N PRO A 591 -3.79 -23.80 -35.08
CA PRO A 591 -3.50 -24.08 -36.48
C PRO A 591 -2.08 -24.63 -36.66
N VAL A 592 -1.91 -25.49 -37.67
CA VAL A 592 -0.62 -26.10 -38.01
C VAL A 592 0.23 -25.10 -38.79
N ARG A 593 1.51 -24.97 -38.42
CA ARG A 593 2.49 -24.15 -39.15
C ARG A 593 3.73 -24.96 -39.45
N SER A 594 4.26 -24.85 -40.67
CA SER A 594 5.48 -25.55 -41.10
C SER A 594 5.47 -27.07 -40.81
N GLY A 595 4.30 -27.70 -40.96
CA GLY A 595 4.11 -29.14 -40.76
C GLY A 595 4.01 -29.62 -39.30
N LYS A 596 4.05 -28.71 -38.31
CA LYS A 596 3.91 -29.05 -36.89
C LYS A 596 2.80 -28.24 -36.22
N GLN A 597 2.07 -28.92 -35.34
CA GLN A 597 1.02 -28.28 -34.55
C GLN A 597 1.60 -27.82 -33.20
N PRO A 598 1.47 -26.53 -32.84
CA PRO A 598 1.88 -26.05 -31.53
C PRO A 598 1.10 -26.76 -30.42
N LYS A 599 1.80 -27.41 -29.50
CA LYS A 599 1.21 -28.02 -28.31
C LYS A 599 1.26 -27.04 -27.15
N ILE A 600 0.10 -26.54 -26.72
CA ILE A 600 -0.02 -25.78 -25.48
C ILE A 600 0.03 -26.78 -24.32
N ARG A 601 0.96 -26.58 -23.39
CA ARG A 601 1.19 -27.50 -22.27
C ARG A 601 0.39 -27.09 -21.04
N PHE A 602 0.57 -25.85 -20.62
CA PHE A 602 -0.11 -25.27 -19.47
C PHE A 602 -0.10 -23.75 -19.60
N ALA A 603 -0.92 -23.08 -18.81
CA ALA A 603 -0.84 -21.64 -18.60
C ALA A 603 -0.90 -21.29 -17.12
N THR A 604 -0.43 -20.10 -16.81
CA THR A 604 -0.52 -19.50 -15.49
C THR A 604 -0.86 -18.02 -15.62
N GLN A 605 -1.47 -17.44 -14.60
CA GLN A 605 -1.61 -16.00 -14.48
C GLN A 605 -0.36 -15.45 -13.75
N ALA A 606 0.54 -14.84 -14.51
CA ALA A 606 1.83 -14.37 -14.01
C ALA A 606 1.75 -13.03 -13.25
N ALA A 607 0.74 -12.22 -13.56
CA ALA A 607 0.47 -10.97 -12.87
C ALA A 607 -1.04 -10.70 -12.78
N ILE A 608 -1.40 -9.95 -11.75
CA ILE A 608 -2.64 -9.20 -11.66
C ILE A 608 -2.26 -7.73 -11.86
N CYS A 609 -3.21 -6.88 -12.25
CA CYS A 609 -2.99 -5.43 -12.38
C CYS A 609 -2.05 -4.96 -13.52
N PRO A 610 -2.27 -5.34 -14.80
CA PRO A 610 -3.45 -6.04 -15.31
C PRO A 610 -3.32 -7.58 -15.30
N PRO A 611 -4.44 -8.33 -15.47
CA PRO A 611 -4.41 -9.77 -15.62
C PRO A 611 -3.54 -10.22 -16.81
N LYS A 612 -2.39 -10.83 -16.49
CA LYS A 612 -1.41 -11.31 -17.47
C LYS A 612 -1.33 -12.82 -17.47
N PHE A 613 -1.79 -13.44 -18.54
CA PHE A 613 -1.78 -14.88 -18.75
C PHE A 613 -0.58 -15.28 -19.59
N VAL A 614 0.25 -16.17 -19.06
CA VAL A 614 1.39 -16.76 -19.77
C VAL A 614 1.04 -18.17 -20.17
N VAL A 615 0.94 -18.40 -21.48
CA VAL A 615 0.66 -19.70 -22.09
C VAL A 615 1.97 -20.32 -22.57
N PHE A 616 2.29 -21.50 -22.05
CA PHE A 616 3.50 -22.24 -22.44
C PHE A 616 3.19 -23.18 -23.60
N ALA A 617 3.85 -22.97 -24.74
CA ALA A 617 3.66 -23.75 -25.94
C ALA A 617 4.98 -24.39 -26.41
N SER A 618 4.89 -25.49 -27.16
CA SER A 618 6.04 -26.14 -27.78
C SER A 618 6.62 -25.36 -28.95
N GLU A 619 5.78 -24.57 -29.62
CA GLU A 619 6.13 -23.78 -30.80
C GLU A 619 5.38 -22.45 -30.78
N PHE A 620 5.73 -21.57 -31.70
CA PHE A 620 5.08 -20.26 -31.84
C PHE A 620 3.58 -20.41 -32.15
N VAL A 621 2.75 -19.74 -31.36
CA VAL A 621 1.30 -19.65 -31.60
C VAL A 621 1.00 -18.33 -32.28
N GLU A 622 0.21 -18.35 -33.36
CA GLU A 622 -0.12 -17.16 -34.15
C GLU A 622 -0.98 -16.14 -33.38
N THR A 623 -0.83 -14.87 -33.71
CA THR A 623 -1.54 -13.75 -33.08
C THR A 623 -3.06 -13.92 -33.13
N ALA A 624 -3.60 -14.46 -34.23
CA ALA A 624 -5.04 -14.73 -34.36
C ALA A 624 -5.53 -15.72 -33.29
N TYR A 625 -4.77 -16.79 -33.04
CA TYR A 625 -5.11 -17.78 -32.01
C TYR A 625 -4.88 -17.23 -30.60
N ARG A 626 -3.90 -16.35 -30.39
CA ARG A 626 -3.74 -15.61 -29.11
C ARG A 626 -4.94 -14.74 -28.80
N ARG A 627 -5.43 -13.97 -29.77
CA ARG A 627 -6.66 -13.16 -29.65
C ARG A 627 -7.89 -14.02 -29.41
N PHE A 628 -7.94 -15.21 -30.01
CA PHE A 628 -9.00 -16.18 -29.74
C PHE A 628 -8.96 -16.65 -28.27
N ILE A 629 -7.80 -17.00 -27.73
CA ILE A 629 -7.65 -17.36 -26.31
C ILE A 629 -8.08 -16.18 -25.43
N GLU A 630 -7.63 -14.96 -25.70
CA GLU A 630 -8.01 -13.77 -24.94
C GLU A 630 -9.53 -13.56 -24.93
N ARG A 631 -10.18 -13.63 -26.09
CA ARG A 631 -11.63 -13.50 -26.20
C ARG A 631 -12.35 -14.55 -25.37
N ARG A 632 -11.90 -15.81 -25.44
CA ARG A 632 -12.50 -16.92 -24.68
C ARG A 632 -12.26 -16.79 -23.17
N LEU A 633 -11.10 -16.28 -22.76
CA LEU A 633 -10.83 -15.94 -21.35
C LEU A 633 -11.81 -14.88 -20.85
N ARG A 634 -12.11 -13.87 -21.67
CA ARG A 634 -13.09 -12.83 -21.32
C ARG A 634 -14.52 -13.39 -21.24
N GLU A 635 -14.92 -14.26 -22.15
CA GLU A 635 -16.23 -14.91 -22.15
C GLU A 635 -16.44 -15.80 -20.90
N GLU A 636 -15.43 -16.60 -20.53
CA GLU A 636 -15.53 -17.55 -19.41
C GLU A 636 -15.39 -16.85 -18.04
N PHE A 637 -14.38 -16.00 -17.89
CA PHE A 637 -14.01 -15.47 -16.58
C PHE A 637 -14.53 -14.06 -16.34
N GLY A 638 -14.82 -13.27 -17.38
CA GLY A 638 -15.27 -11.88 -17.26
C GLY A 638 -14.20 -10.93 -16.73
N PHE A 639 -13.81 -9.96 -17.57
CA PHE A 639 -12.88 -8.87 -17.24
C PHE A 639 -13.41 -7.49 -17.70
N PRO A 640 -14.62 -7.08 -17.27
CA PRO A 640 -15.17 -5.77 -17.61
C PRO A 640 -14.32 -4.64 -17.03
N GLY A 641 -13.99 -3.66 -17.86
CA GLY A 641 -13.22 -2.47 -17.50
C GLY A 641 -11.71 -2.71 -17.43
N THR A 642 -11.19 -3.85 -17.89
CA THR A 642 -9.78 -4.23 -17.70
C THR A 642 -9.14 -4.79 -18.97
N PRO A 643 -7.92 -4.35 -19.34
CA PRO A 643 -7.13 -4.99 -20.39
C PRO A 643 -6.63 -6.37 -19.92
N VAL A 644 -6.60 -7.35 -20.82
CA VAL A 644 -6.14 -8.71 -20.54
C VAL A 644 -4.96 -8.99 -21.45
N GLU A 645 -3.81 -9.34 -20.85
CA GLU A 645 -2.61 -9.68 -21.62
C GLU A 645 -2.47 -11.19 -21.76
N VAL A 646 -2.35 -11.67 -23.00
CA VAL A 646 -2.01 -13.08 -23.27
C VAL A 646 -0.66 -13.17 -23.95
N VAL A 647 0.34 -13.65 -23.21
CA VAL A 647 1.70 -13.84 -23.69
C VAL A 647 1.96 -15.33 -23.91
N VAL A 648 2.55 -15.68 -25.05
CA VAL A 648 2.96 -17.06 -25.33
C VAL A 648 4.47 -17.18 -25.16
N LYS A 649 4.90 -18.09 -24.28
CA LYS A 649 6.32 -18.47 -24.15
C LYS A 649 6.55 -19.80 -24.83
N VAL A 650 7.47 -19.81 -25.80
CA VAL A 650 7.97 -21.05 -26.41
C VAL A 650 9.11 -21.54 -25.55
N LYS A 651 9.01 -22.77 -25.04
CA LYS A 651 10.11 -23.38 -24.28
C LYS A 651 11.13 -23.91 -25.30
N GLU A 652 12.34 -23.36 -25.31
CA GLU A 652 13.46 -23.96 -26.04
C GLU A 652 13.70 -25.37 -25.47
N ARG A 653 13.94 -26.34 -26.35
CA ARG A 653 14.38 -27.67 -25.93
C ARG A 653 15.77 -27.50 -25.34
N GLU A 654 15.92 -27.76 -24.04
CA GLU A 654 17.20 -28.24 -23.48
C GLU A 654 17.64 -29.51 -24.20
#